data_AF-A0A562SSV4-F1
#
_entry.id   AF-A0A562SSV4-F1
#
_cell.length_a   1.000
_cell.length_b   1.000
_cell.length_c   1.000
_cell.angle_alpha   90.00
_cell.angle_beta   90.00
_cell.angle_gamma   90.00
#
_symmetry.space_group_name_H-M   'P 1'
#
loop_
_entity.id
_entity.type
_entity.pdbx_description
1 polymer ?
#
loop_
_entity_poly.entity_id
_entity_poly.type
_entity_poly.pdbx_seq_one_letter_code
_entity_poly.pdbx_strand_id
1 'polypeptide(L)'
;MNNKKNAIIIGAGPAGLTAAYELLKRTDITPIILEKSGDIGGISKTVNYKGNRIDIGGHRFFSKSDRVMNWWFNIMPVQAEGQSTFNISYQHKSREVDTASIGATDNAGTDPDKVMLVRKRLSRIYFLRKFFTYPIQLSLDTLAKLGLWTTIAIMCSYLKAQLFPRKPEKNLEDFMVNRFGQVLYKLFFKDYTEKVWGLPCNKISAEWGAQRIKGVSISKAIQHAVQAAVKRKEKQNSNDISQKDTETSLIEQFLYPKFGPGQLWEEVARQVEEMGGRILMHHDVKRIYTNDDNNQVTAIAAINNITGETSYLEGDYFFSTMPVQELVGGLDGAVPDDVREIAAGLQYRDFITVGILLKKLSFQDKRTGEWKPLQLKDTWIYIQEKDVKVGRLQLFNNWSPYMVKDPDTTWVGMEFFCNTTDDFWKKTDEDIKQLAIKELEKIGLASAANVLDTTVLRVEKTYPAYFGTYERFDVVREYIDRFENLFLVGRNGMHKYNNSDHSMLTAMVAVDNIAAGVVSKTNIWAINTEQEYHEEKATADNETVTEKVAPAAQPVWEQSLKHFIFLNPAHKWFVWVGVIGIIVQWVVFKFLYPFASFINGDSYVYLQTAYMNWDVNTYPIGYSRFLRLFSVFTSSDTALVTFQYLLLQASVMAFIFTLFYFYRPGRVAKILLFGFMLFNPVFPYLANYVSSDSLFLSLSLIWFTQLLWVMYRPNNHLILLNVVVLFLAFIIRYNALYYPIIAGLVYLMSKKHIKVKAAGIVLGILLIGGFIQFTSKQYYELTGQKQFSPFSGWQMANNAMYAYRYVDSANVKPVPAKFRQLDKMVRTYFDTTRDAKKHPQEMLVASTVYMWARMSPLQQYMENQFKKDSTKGPVTKWATVAPLYAEYGAHLIKEYPLVFARHYLVPNAIKYYTPPVEFLENYNMGIDSVMPVAQRWFGYKTTKISSYFKDFKVNVLNFYPILVGIMNVVFLCSIAGFIFLKRHRQYPALSRALLLVAGLWLANFAFSVFASPIALRFQLFPILVLISFAVILIDYLWKLANAEENA
;
A
#
# COMPACT_ATOMS: atom_id res chain seq x y z
N MET A 1 40.56 -55.10 -0.93
CA MET A 1 39.13 -55.28 -1.29
C MET A 1 38.45 -53.95 -1.02
N ASN A 2 38.10 -53.18 -2.05
CA ASN A 2 37.38 -51.91 -1.86
C ASN A 2 36.00 -52.25 -1.32
N ASN A 3 35.76 -51.97 -0.04
CA ASN A 3 34.47 -52.18 0.61
C ASN A 3 33.50 -51.15 -0.01
N LYS A 4 32.76 -51.54 -1.05
CA LYS A 4 31.77 -50.66 -1.71
C LYS A 4 30.74 -50.26 -0.67
N LYS A 5 30.67 -48.96 -0.39
CA LYS A 5 29.72 -48.41 0.57
C LYS A 5 28.30 -48.45 0.01
N ASN A 6 27.32 -48.69 0.87
CA ASN A 6 25.91 -48.69 0.52
C ASN A 6 25.16 -47.53 1.17
N ALA A 7 24.24 -46.91 0.43
CA ALA A 7 23.30 -45.93 0.96
C ALA A 7 21.88 -46.50 0.95
N ILE A 8 21.26 -46.63 2.12
CA ILE A 8 19.87 -47.06 2.25
C ILE A 8 18.96 -45.83 2.19
N ILE A 9 18.02 -45.81 1.26
CA ILE A 9 17.15 -44.66 1.01
C ILE A 9 15.70 -45.09 1.23
N ILE A 10 15.03 -44.47 2.19
CA ILE A 10 13.64 -44.77 2.52
C ILE A 10 12.72 -43.83 1.72
N GLY A 11 12.05 -44.40 0.71
CA GLY A 11 11.05 -43.79 -0.16
C GLY A 11 11.55 -43.48 -1.59
N ALA A 12 10.81 -43.92 -2.60
CA ALA A 12 11.08 -43.68 -4.03
C ALA A 12 10.36 -42.41 -4.55
N GLY A 13 10.30 -41.37 -3.72
CA GLY A 13 9.79 -40.05 -4.11
C GLY A 13 10.87 -39.15 -4.74
N PRO A 14 10.52 -37.88 -5.06
CA PRO A 14 11.45 -36.93 -5.68
C PRO A 14 12.80 -36.81 -4.98
N ALA A 15 12.80 -36.68 -3.65
CA ALA A 15 14.04 -36.56 -2.88
C ALA A 15 14.87 -37.85 -2.89
N GLY A 16 14.25 -39.01 -2.67
CA GLY A 16 14.95 -40.29 -2.61
C GLY A 16 15.57 -40.68 -3.94
N LEU A 17 14.82 -40.55 -5.04
CA LEU A 17 15.32 -40.80 -6.39
C LEU A 17 16.42 -39.83 -6.79
N THR A 18 16.31 -38.54 -6.40
CA THR A 18 17.37 -37.56 -6.63
C THR A 18 18.64 -37.93 -5.87
N ALA A 19 18.53 -38.33 -4.60
CA ALA A 19 19.68 -38.76 -3.81
C ALA A 19 20.37 -39.99 -4.44
N ALA A 20 19.59 -41.00 -4.84
CA ALA A 20 20.12 -42.19 -5.50
C ALA A 20 20.85 -41.85 -6.80
N TYR A 21 20.24 -41.02 -7.64
CA TYR A 21 20.81 -40.58 -8.91
C TYR A 21 22.12 -39.79 -8.71
N GLU A 22 22.13 -38.82 -7.77
CA GLU A 22 23.31 -38.01 -7.49
C GLU A 22 24.46 -38.84 -6.89
N LEU A 23 24.18 -39.80 -6.00
CA LEU A 23 25.19 -40.72 -5.45
C LEU A 23 25.87 -41.51 -6.58
N LEU A 24 25.08 -42.18 -7.43
CA LEU A 24 25.61 -42.98 -8.53
C LEU A 24 26.43 -42.17 -9.55
N LYS A 25 26.12 -40.89 -9.74
CA LYS A 25 26.85 -40.02 -10.66
C LYS A 25 28.14 -39.44 -10.09
N ARG A 26 28.28 -39.36 -8.76
CA ARG A 26 29.29 -38.50 -8.13
C ARG A 26 30.14 -39.20 -7.07
N THR A 27 29.74 -40.39 -6.62
CA THR A 27 30.45 -41.17 -5.62
C THR A 27 30.53 -42.65 -6.05
N ASP A 28 31.23 -43.46 -5.27
CA ASP A 28 31.30 -44.92 -5.42
C ASP A 28 30.25 -45.66 -4.55
N ILE A 29 29.31 -44.91 -3.96
CA ILE A 29 28.30 -45.41 -3.03
C ILE A 29 27.11 -45.97 -3.82
N THR A 30 26.71 -47.21 -3.51
CA THR A 30 25.58 -47.88 -4.18
C THR A 30 24.28 -47.64 -3.41
N PRO A 31 23.26 -47.00 -4.00
CA PRO A 31 21.99 -46.76 -3.33
C PRO A 31 21.03 -47.95 -3.42
N ILE A 32 20.34 -48.24 -2.31
CA ILE A 32 19.24 -49.20 -2.21
C ILE A 32 18.01 -48.44 -1.70
N ILE A 33 17.02 -48.25 -2.55
CA ILE A 33 15.78 -47.56 -2.22
C ILE A 33 14.74 -48.57 -1.74
N LEU A 34 14.04 -48.27 -0.64
CA LEU A 34 12.86 -49.02 -0.19
C LEU A 34 11.61 -48.16 -0.35
N GLU A 35 10.61 -48.65 -1.06
CA GLU A 35 9.35 -47.96 -1.30
C GLU A 35 8.18 -48.80 -0.79
N LYS A 36 7.35 -48.20 0.08
CA LYS A 36 6.21 -48.87 0.70
C LYS A 36 5.12 -49.23 -0.32
N SER A 37 4.94 -48.41 -1.35
CA SER A 37 3.92 -48.61 -2.38
C SER A 37 4.44 -49.44 -3.56
N GLY A 38 3.54 -49.75 -4.50
CA GLY A 38 3.88 -50.34 -5.79
C GLY A 38 4.16 -49.32 -6.89
N ASP A 39 4.20 -48.03 -6.57
CA ASP A 39 4.32 -46.95 -7.55
C ASP A 39 5.55 -46.06 -7.28
N ILE A 40 6.14 -45.53 -8.34
CA ILE A 40 7.27 -44.61 -8.28
C ILE A 40 6.80 -43.16 -8.18
N GLY A 41 7.57 -42.32 -7.48
CA GLY A 41 7.36 -40.86 -7.41
C GLY A 41 6.64 -40.38 -6.15
N GLY A 42 6.24 -41.27 -5.24
CA GLY A 42 5.58 -40.92 -3.98
C GLY A 42 4.32 -40.06 -4.21
N ILE A 43 4.23 -38.90 -3.56
CA ILE A 43 3.12 -37.95 -3.80
C ILE A 43 3.18 -37.24 -5.16
N SER A 44 4.29 -37.34 -5.90
CA SER A 44 4.45 -36.81 -7.27
C SER A 44 4.22 -37.87 -8.35
N LYS A 45 3.62 -39.02 -8.01
CA LYS A 45 3.25 -40.05 -8.97
C LYS A 45 2.06 -39.66 -9.85
N THR A 46 1.92 -40.37 -10.96
CA THR A 46 0.75 -40.28 -11.86
C THR A 46 0.12 -41.66 -12.00
N VAL A 47 -1.14 -41.80 -11.61
CA VAL A 47 -1.88 -43.07 -11.66
C VAL A 47 -2.59 -43.20 -13.00
N ASN A 48 -2.38 -44.29 -13.74
CA ASN A 48 -3.08 -44.56 -14.99
C ASN A 48 -4.34 -45.42 -14.76
N TYR A 49 -5.51 -44.82 -14.91
CA TYR A 49 -6.81 -45.46 -14.81
C TYR A 49 -7.47 -45.63 -16.18
N LYS A 50 -7.43 -46.86 -16.73
CA LYS A 50 -8.02 -47.21 -18.03
C LYS A 50 -7.57 -46.31 -19.20
N GLY A 51 -6.35 -45.78 -19.14
CA GLY A 51 -5.78 -44.84 -20.11
C GLY A 51 -5.95 -43.36 -19.74
N ASN A 52 -6.74 -43.03 -18.72
CA ASN A 52 -6.84 -41.68 -18.17
C ASN A 52 -5.91 -41.53 -16.96
N ARG A 53 -5.06 -40.52 -16.96
CA ARG A 53 -3.99 -40.33 -15.96
C ARG A 53 -4.41 -39.33 -14.90
N ILE A 54 -4.11 -39.62 -13.63
CA ILE A 54 -4.46 -38.79 -12.47
C ILE A 54 -3.19 -38.46 -11.70
N ASP A 55 -2.93 -37.16 -11.52
CA ASP A 55 -1.89 -36.70 -10.63
C ASP A 55 -2.39 -36.53 -9.20
N ILE A 56 -1.50 -36.84 -8.26
CA ILE A 56 -1.75 -36.73 -6.84
C ILE A 56 -1.52 -35.30 -6.36
N GLY A 57 -2.46 -34.41 -6.70
CA GLY A 57 -2.27 -32.97 -6.52
C GLY A 57 -1.53 -32.33 -7.69
N GLY A 58 -1.77 -31.04 -7.91
CA GLY A 58 -1.20 -30.33 -9.07
C GLY A 58 0.32 -30.11 -8.94
N HIS A 59 1.11 -30.83 -9.74
CA HIS A 59 2.57 -30.72 -9.77
C HIS A 59 3.04 -29.94 -10.98
N ARG A 60 3.59 -28.76 -10.73
CA ARG A 60 4.18 -27.90 -11.75
C ARG A 60 5.71 -27.93 -11.65
N PHE A 61 6.41 -28.13 -12.76
CA PHE A 61 7.86 -28.10 -12.77
C PHE A 61 8.35 -26.69 -13.06
N PHE A 62 8.91 -26.09 -12.01
CA PHE A 62 9.59 -24.81 -12.02
C PHE A 62 10.50 -24.75 -10.80
N SER A 63 11.72 -24.24 -10.97
CA SER A 63 12.61 -23.93 -9.87
C SER A 63 13.33 -22.61 -10.13
N LYS A 64 13.76 -21.96 -9.04
CA LYS A 64 14.72 -20.85 -9.09
C LYS A 64 16.17 -21.34 -9.15
N SER A 65 16.41 -22.62 -8.87
CA SER A 65 17.75 -23.21 -8.91
C SER A 65 18.07 -23.67 -10.33
N ASP A 66 19.13 -23.12 -10.89
CA ASP A 66 19.69 -23.54 -12.18
C ASP A 66 20.09 -25.01 -12.16
N ARG A 67 20.63 -25.48 -11.03
CA ARG A 67 20.95 -26.90 -10.81
C ARG A 67 19.73 -27.79 -11.00
N VAL A 68 18.60 -27.45 -10.40
CA VAL A 68 17.35 -28.24 -10.53
C VAL A 68 16.80 -28.17 -11.95
N MET A 69 16.79 -26.98 -12.56
CA MET A 69 16.31 -26.81 -13.94
C MET A 69 17.15 -27.65 -14.91
N ASN A 70 18.47 -27.55 -14.84
CA ASN A 70 19.39 -28.33 -15.68
C ASN A 70 19.26 -29.82 -15.41
N TRP A 71 19.08 -30.22 -14.15
CA TRP A 71 18.84 -31.62 -13.80
C TRP A 71 17.58 -32.14 -14.50
N TRP A 72 16.46 -31.41 -14.46
CA TRP A 72 15.24 -31.81 -15.17
C TRP A 72 15.44 -31.91 -16.68
N PHE A 73 16.12 -30.94 -17.29
CA PHE A 73 16.38 -30.95 -18.73
C PHE A 73 17.31 -32.10 -19.16
N ASN A 74 18.27 -32.48 -18.31
CA ASN A 74 19.14 -33.61 -18.56
C ASN A 74 18.39 -34.95 -18.54
N ILE A 75 17.36 -35.09 -17.70
CA ILE A 75 16.54 -36.30 -17.63
C ILE A 75 15.47 -36.30 -18.73
N MET A 76 14.81 -35.16 -18.95
CA MET A 76 13.70 -35.04 -19.89
C MET A 76 13.75 -33.68 -20.62
N PRO A 77 14.16 -33.67 -21.90
CA PRO A 77 14.28 -32.42 -22.67
C PRO A 77 12.93 -31.76 -22.93
N VAL A 78 12.94 -30.47 -23.25
CA VAL A 78 11.72 -29.72 -23.61
C VAL A 78 11.32 -30.05 -25.05
N GLN A 79 10.02 -30.26 -25.30
CA GLN A 79 9.52 -30.44 -26.65
C GLN A 79 9.78 -29.18 -27.50
N ALA A 80 10.44 -29.34 -28.65
CA ALA A 80 10.76 -28.25 -29.56
C ALA A 80 9.51 -27.75 -30.32
N GLU A 81 8.65 -26.98 -29.67
CA GLU A 81 7.51 -26.29 -30.30
C GLU A 81 7.89 -24.89 -30.81
N GLY A 82 8.91 -24.78 -31.68
CA GLY A 82 9.23 -23.54 -32.43
C GLY A 82 9.55 -22.26 -31.64
N GLN A 83 9.50 -22.27 -30.31
CA GLN A 83 9.89 -21.17 -29.43
C GLN A 83 11.30 -21.43 -28.87
N SER A 84 12.28 -20.62 -29.31
CA SER A 84 13.66 -20.65 -28.80
C SER A 84 13.77 -20.16 -27.35
N THR A 85 12.83 -19.33 -26.90
CA THR A 85 12.85 -18.71 -25.57
C THR A 85 11.45 -18.67 -24.98
N PHE A 86 11.30 -19.08 -23.72
CA PHE A 86 10.04 -18.92 -22.98
C PHE A 86 10.29 -18.37 -21.58
N ASN A 87 9.29 -17.65 -21.05
CA ASN A 87 9.41 -16.98 -19.76
C ASN A 87 8.68 -17.78 -18.68
N ILE A 88 9.44 -18.24 -17.69
CA ILE A 88 8.87 -18.83 -16.49
C ILE A 88 8.80 -17.76 -15.41
N SER A 89 7.63 -17.55 -14.83
CA SER A 89 7.42 -16.53 -13.80
C SER A 89 6.77 -17.10 -12.55
N TYR A 90 7.19 -16.62 -11.39
CA TYR A 90 6.64 -16.99 -10.11
C TYR A 90 6.81 -15.86 -9.08
N GLN A 91 5.73 -15.48 -8.40
CA GLN A 91 5.73 -14.45 -7.35
C GLN A 91 6.45 -13.15 -7.76
N HIS A 92 6.07 -12.58 -8.91
CA HIS A 92 6.62 -11.33 -9.45
C HIS A 92 8.09 -11.38 -9.91
N LYS A 93 8.69 -12.57 -9.99
CA LYS A 93 10.01 -12.78 -10.60
C LYS A 93 9.83 -13.59 -11.89
N SER A 94 10.48 -13.19 -12.96
CA SER A 94 10.48 -13.90 -14.25
C SER A 94 11.91 -14.29 -14.61
N ARG A 95 12.07 -15.50 -15.16
CA ARG A 95 13.29 -15.99 -15.77
C ARG A 95 12.99 -16.33 -17.22
N GLU A 96 13.81 -15.83 -18.12
CA GLU A 96 13.85 -16.28 -19.49
C GLU A 96 14.65 -17.57 -19.56
N VAL A 97 14.05 -18.61 -20.14
CA VAL A 97 14.68 -19.90 -20.38
C VAL A 97 14.87 -20.02 -21.88
N ASP A 98 16.13 -19.98 -22.31
CA ASP A 98 16.52 -20.21 -23.69
C ASP A 98 16.76 -21.70 -23.91
N THR A 99 15.90 -22.32 -24.71
CA THR A 99 15.97 -23.76 -25.04
C THR A 99 17.21 -24.10 -25.87
N ALA A 100 17.83 -23.11 -26.54
CA ALA A 100 19.08 -23.29 -27.27
C ALA A 100 20.31 -23.24 -26.33
N SER A 101 20.30 -22.37 -25.33
CA SER A 101 21.43 -22.19 -24.38
C SER A 101 21.66 -23.39 -23.44
N ILE A 102 20.62 -24.20 -23.20
CA ILE A 102 20.67 -25.34 -22.29
C ILE A 102 21.25 -26.58 -22.98
N GLY A 103 21.55 -26.47 -24.28
CA GLY A 103 22.03 -27.56 -25.08
C GLY A 103 20.90 -28.55 -25.30
N ALA A 104 20.52 -28.73 -26.56
CA ALA A 104 20.41 -30.11 -27.02
C ALA A 104 21.77 -30.75 -26.69
N THR A 105 21.93 -31.31 -25.49
CA THR A 105 22.92 -32.36 -25.32
C THR A 105 22.60 -33.39 -26.40
N ASP A 106 23.62 -33.97 -27.01
CA ASP A 106 23.51 -34.96 -28.10
C ASP A 106 22.64 -36.20 -27.76
N ASN A 107 21.98 -36.20 -26.60
CA ASN A 107 20.93 -37.09 -26.15
C ASN A 107 19.51 -36.53 -26.42
N ALA A 108 19.26 -35.93 -27.59
CA ALA A 108 17.90 -35.91 -28.13
C ALA A 108 17.51 -37.36 -28.43
N GLY A 109 17.11 -38.07 -27.38
CA GLY A 109 16.86 -39.50 -27.40
C GLY A 109 15.81 -39.86 -28.45
N THR A 110 15.93 -41.07 -28.97
CA THR A 110 15.06 -41.68 -29.99
C THR A 110 13.58 -41.79 -29.60
N ASP A 111 13.19 -41.43 -28.37
CA ASP A 111 11.84 -41.57 -27.84
C ASP A 111 11.09 -40.21 -27.84
N PRO A 112 10.09 -40.03 -28.73
CA PRO A 112 9.32 -38.79 -28.86
C PRO A 112 8.39 -38.50 -27.67
N ASP A 113 8.22 -39.45 -26.74
CA ASP A 113 7.37 -39.28 -25.56
C ASP A 113 8.14 -38.81 -24.32
N LYS A 114 9.48 -38.90 -24.30
CA LYS A 114 10.35 -38.43 -23.20
C LYS A 114 10.61 -36.93 -23.28
N VAL A 115 9.55 -36.15 -23.19
CA VAL A 115 9.62 -34.69 -23.31
C VAL A 115 8.80 -33.96 -22.24
N MET A 116 9.29 -32.78 -21.85
CA MET A 116 8.54 -31.82 -21.07
C MET A 116 7.77 -30.86 -21.99
N LEU A 117 6.50 -30.65 -21.67
CA LEU A 117 5.60 -29.74 -22.34
C LEU A 117 5.61 -28.38 -21.63
N VAL A 118 5.54 -27.30 -22.40
CA VAL A 118 5.36 -25.95 -21.85
C VAL A 118 3.86 -25.67 -21.70
N ARG A 119 3.42 -25.41 -20.47
CA ARG A 119 2.00 -25.25 -20.13
C ARG A 119 1.70 -23.88 -19.56
N LYS A 120 0.57 -23.30 -19.98
CA LYS A 120 0.08 -22.03 -19.44
C LYS A 120 -0.60 -22.27 -18.11
N ARG A 121 -0.18 -21.56 -17.06
CA ARG A 121 -0.88 -21.60 -15.77
C ARG A 121 -2.11 -20.69 -15.79
N LEU A 122 -3.29 -21.28 -15.63
CA LEU A 122 -4.50 -20.57 -15.25
C LEU A 122 -5.13 -21.26 -14.04
N SER A 123 -5.29 -20.51 -12.96
CA SER A 123 -6.03 -20.98 -11.79
C SER A 123 -6.91 -19.89 -11.23
N ARG A 124 -8.09 -20.29 -10.75
CA ARG A 124 -9.13 -19.42 -10.20
C ARG A 124 -9.72 -20.00 -8.93
N ILE A 125 -10.42 -19.16 -8.20
CA ILE A 125 -11.20 -19.52 -7.01
C ILE A 125 -12.67 -19.58 -7.42
N TYR A 126 -13.35 -20.67 -7.11
CA TYR A 126 -14.80 -20.79 -7.28
C TYR A 126 -15.48 -20.53 -5.93
N PHE A 127 -16.25 -19.45 -5.88
CA PHE A 127 -16.95 -18.97 -4.68
C PHE A 127 -18.24 -18.25 -5.05
N LEU A 128 -19.31 -18.38 -4.26
CA LEU A 128 -20.65 -17.85 -4.57
C LEU A 128 -21.19 -18.26 -5.97
N ARG A 129 -20.75 -19.43 -6.44
CA ARG A 129 -20.93 -19.98 -7.79
C ARG A 129 -20.39 -19.06 -8.90
N LYS A 130 -19.29 -18.35 -8.62
CA LYS A 130 -18.60 -17.44 -9.54
C LYS A 130 -17.11 -17.70 -9.50
N PHE A 131 -16.44 -17.49 -10.63
CA PHE A 131 -14.99 -17.57 -10.73
C PHE A 131 -14.34 -16.22 -10.35
N PHE A 132 -13.43 -16.26 -9.39
CA PHE A 132 -12.56 -15.18 -8.94
C PHE A 132 -11.11 -15.47 -9.34
N THR A 133 -10.33 -14.44 -9.61
CA THR A 133 -8.90 -14.59 -9.93
C THR A 133 -8.12 -15.08 -8.71
N TYR A 134 -7.12 -15.94 -8.91
CA TYR A 134 -6.18 -16.37 -7.88
C TYR A 134 -4.79 -15.72 -8.09
N PRO A 135 -4.12 -15.19 -7.04
CA PRO A 135 -4.63 -15.01 -5.68
C PRO A 135 -5.77 -13.99 -5.65
N ILE A 136 -6.60 -14.00 -4.60
CA ILE A 136 -7.70 -13.03 -4.50
C ILE A 136 -7.14 -11.61 -4.48
N GLN A 137 -7.58 -10.82 -5.45
CA GLN A 137 -7.26 -9.40 -5.55
C GLN A 137 -8.54 -8.61 -5.30
N LEU A 138 -8.48 -7.56 -4.48
CA LEU A 138 -9.55 -6.58 -4.33
C LEU A 138 -9.59 -5.66 -5.56
N SER A 139 -9.99 -6.23 -6.70
CA SER A 139 -10.20 -5.54 -7.97
C SER A 139 -11.66 -5.07 -8.08
N LEU A 140 -11.94 -4.14 -8.99
CA LEU A 140 -13.32 -3.73 -9.30
C LEU A 140 -14.20 -4.92 -9.70
N ASP A 141 -13.63 -5.94 -10.36
CA ASP A 141 -14.32 -7.17 -10.73
C ASP A 141 -14.70 -8.01 -9.50
N THR A 142 -13.76 -8.20 -8.57
CA THR A 142 -14.02 -8.90 -7.29
C THR A 142 -15.09 -8.18 -6.48
N LEU A 143 -15.00 -6.86 -6.35
CA LEU A 143 -15.97 -6.04 -5.61
C LEU A 143 -17.36 -6.07 -6.26
N ALA A 144 -17.44 -5.99 -7.59
CA ALA A 144 -18.70 -6.12 -8.32
C ALA A 144 -19.34 -7.51 -8.13
N LYS A 145 -18.53 -8.58 -8.14
CA LYS A 145 -19.02 -9.96 -7.91
C LYS A 145 -19.56 -10.19 -6.50
N LEU A 146 -18.98 -9.53 -5.49
CA LEU A 146 -19.39 -9.57 -4.08
C LEU A 146 -20.61 -8.68 -3.76
N GLY A 147 -20.84 -7.64 -4.56
CA GLY A 147 -21.92 -6.66 -4.36
C GLY A 147 -21.51 -5.46 -3.51
N LEU A 148 -22.23 -4.35 -3.68
CA LEU A 148 -21.92 -3.05 -3.06
C LEU A 148 -21.97 -3.11 -1.52
N TRP A 149 -23.02 -3.70 -0.96
CA TRP A 149 -23.20 -3.77 0.50
C TRP A 149 -22.15 -4.64 1.18
N THR A 150 -21.85 -5.81 0.61
CA THR A 150 -20.77 -6.69 1.08
C THR A 150 -19.42 -5.99 1.03
N THR A 151 -19.17 -5.23 -0.04
CA THR A 151 -17.95 -4.43 -0.21
C THR A 151 -17.82 -3.37 0.88
N ILE A 152 -18.89 -2.62 1.17
CA ILE A 152 -18.90 -1.61 2.25
C ILE A 152 -18.65 -2.29 3.61
N ALA A 153 -19.31 -3.42 3.88
CA ALA A 153 -19.11 -4.17 5.12
C ALA A 153 -17.67 -4.68 5.29
N ILE A 154 -17.05 -5.17 4.21
CA ILE A 154 -15.63 -5.55 4.19
C ILE A 154 -14.74 -4.34 4.52
N MET A 155 -14.95 -3.19 3.87
CA MET A 155 -14.16 -1.98 4.12
C MET A 155 -14.31 -1.48 5.56
N CYS A 156 -15.54 -1.37 6.07
CA CYS A 156 -15.80 -0.96 7.45
C CYS A 156 -15.19 -1.94 8.46
N SER A 157 -15.30 -3.25 8.21
CA SER A 157 -14.72 -4.27 9.08
C SER A 157 -13.20 -4.28 9.05
N TYR A 158 -12.58 -4.00 7.91
CA TYR A 158 -11.13 -3.85 7.78
C TYR A 158 -10.65 -2.60 8.55
N LEU A 159 -11.31 -1.47 8.35
CA LEU A 159 -11.02 -0.24 9.10
C LEU A 159 -11.14 -0.47 10.61
N LYS A 160 -12.19 -1.17 11.08
CA LYS A 160 -12.34 -1.54 12.49
C LYS A 160 -11.16 -2.37 13.00
N ALA A 161 -10.70 -3.37 12.23
CA ALA A 161 -9.57 -4.21 12.61
C ALA A 161 -8.22 -3.47 12.61
N GLN A 162 -8.06 -2.45 11.76
CA GLN A 162 -6.87 -1.59 11.74
C GLN A 162 -6.87 -0.58 12.89
N LEU A 163 -8.05 -0.06 13.27
CA LEU A 163 -8.22 0.88 14.38
C LEU A 163 -8.12 0.18 15.74
N PHE A 164 -8.64 -1.05 15.84
CA PHE A 164 -8.70 -1.84 17.07
C PHE A 164 -8.10 -3.24 16.83
N PRO A 165 -6.78 -3.34 16.62
CA PRO A 165 -6.14 -4.64 16.37
C PRO A 165 -6.21 -5.53 17.60
N ARG A 166 -6.47 -6.82 17.40
CA ARG A 166 -6.40 -7.83 18.46
C ARG A 166 -4.94 -8.04 18.84
N LYS A 167 -4.57 -7.79 20.10
CA LYS A 167 -3.20 -7.95 20.63
C LYS A 167 -3.22 -8.70 21.96
N PRO A 168 -2.29 -9.66 22.21
CA PRO A 168 -1.36 -10.24 21.23
C PRO A 168 -2.09 -11.07 20.16
N GLU A 169 -1.50 -11.24 18.96
CA GLU A 169 -2.00 -12.17 17.95
C GLU A 169 -1.72 -13.60 18.43
N LYS A 170 -2.71 -14.28 18.99
CA LYS A 170 -2.51 -15.62 19.57
C LYS A 170 -2.67 -16.74 18.54
N ASN A 171 -3.55 -16.54 17.57
CA ASN A 171 -3.94 -17.56 16.61
C ASN A 171 -4.14 -16.97 15.20
N LEU A 172 -4.39 -17.84 14.24
CA LEU A 172 -4.56 -17.48 12.83
C LEU A 172 -5.82 -16.67 12.57
N GLU A 173 -6.88 -16.86 13.37
CA GLU A 173 -8.03 -15.97 13.31
C GLU A 173 -7.61 -14.53 13.63
N ASP A 174 -6.89 -14.31 14.74
CA ASP A 174 -6.43 -12.97 15.11
C ASP A 174 -5.52 -12.38 14.01
N PHE A 175 -4.60 -13.19 13.49
CA PHE A 175 -3.71 -12.83 12.39
C PHE A 175 -4.48 -12.39 11.13
N MET A 176 -5.47 -13.17 10.68
CA MET A 176 -6.25 -12.89 9.48
C MET A 176 -7.24 -11.75 9.69
N VAL A 177 -7.88 -11.66 10.86
CA VAL A 177 -8.82 -10.58 11.20
C VAL A 177 -8.09 -9.25 11.24
N ASN A 178 -6.91 -9.17 11.84
CA ASN A 178 -6.11 -7.94 11.86
C ASN A 178 -5.72 -7.49 10.44
N ARG A 179 -5.42 -8.43 9.53
CA ARG A 179 -4.95 -8.13 8.15
C ARG A 179 -6.08 -7.86 7.16
N PHE A 180 -7.23 -8.51 7.31
CA PHE A 180 -8.30 -8.51 6.30
C PHE A 180 -9.65 -8.01 6.83
N GLY A 181 -9.80 -7.84 8.13
CA GLY A 181 -11.08 -7.55 8.79
C GLY A 181 -11.92 -8.80 9.01
N GLN A 182 -12.77 -8.77 10.04
CA GLN A 182 -13.67 -9.86 10.43
C GLN A 182 -14.57 -10.35 9.29
N VAL A 183 -15.14 -9.43 8.51
CA VAL A 183 -16.11 -9.76 7.46
C VAL A 183 -15.44 -10.55 6.35
N LEU A 184 -14.30 -10.08 5.82
CA LEU A 184 -13.59 -10.78 4.76
C LEU A 184 -12.98 -12.11 5.25
N TYR A 185 -12.48 -12.15 6.48
CA TYR A 185 -12.07 -13.39 7.13
C TYR A 185 -13.19 -14.43 7.14
N LYS A 186 -14.37 -14.09 7.66
CA LYS A 186 -15.53 -15.01 7.73
C LYS A 186 -16.10 -15.37 6.35
N LEU A 187 -15.99 -14.46 5.38
CA LEU A 187 -16.57 -14.68 4.06
C LEU A 187 -15.71 -15.61 3.22
N PHE A 188 -14.38 -15.44 3.28
CA PHE A 188 -13.46 -16.00 2.29
C PHE A 188 -12.37 -16.89 2.89
N PHE A 189 -11.73 -16.46 3.98
CA PHE A 189 -10.54 -17.15 4.48
C PHE A 189 -10.86 -18.30 5.43
N LYS A 190 -11.83 -18.11 6.33
CA LYS A 190 -12.12 -19.04 7.43
C LYS A 190 -12.43 -20.44 6.89
N ASP A 191 -13.54 -20.61 6.17
CA ASP A 191 -14.04 -21.94 5.83
C ASP A 191 -13.10 -22.70 4.90
N TYR A 192 -12.41 -22.01 3.99
CA TYR A 192 -11.43 -22.66 3.12
C TYR A 192 -10.19 -23.12 3.90
N THR A 193 -9.70 -22.30 4.83
CA THR A 193 -8.53 -22.66 5.66
C THR A 193 -8.86 -23.84 6.57
N GLU A 194 -10.03 -23.81 7.21
CA GLU A 194 -10.52 -24.91 8.06
C GLU A 194 -10.78 -26.18 7.24
N LYS A 195 -11.27 -26.05 5.99
CA LYS A 195 -11.44 -27.18 5.06
C LYS A 195 -10.10 -27.85 4.72
N VAL A 196 -9.08 -27.05 4.38
CA VAL A 196 -7.74 -27.57 4.03
C VAL A 196 -7.09 -28.25 5.22
N TRP A 197 -7.08 -27.62 6.39
CA TRP A 197 -6.30 -28.08 7.54
C TRP A 197 -7.06 -28.94 8.53
N GLY A 198 -8.38 -29.02 8.46
CA GLY A 198 -9.22 -29.80 9.38
C GLY A 198 -9.29 -29.22 10.81
N LEU A 199 -8.71 -28.05 11.06
CA LEU A 199 -8.70 -27.39 12.37
C LEU A 199 -9.33 -25.99 12.30
N PRO A 200 -10.08 -25.58 13.33
CA PRO A 200 -10.54 -24.21 13.48
C PRO A 200 -9.39 -23.20 13.45
N CYS A 201 -9.56 -22.06 12.77
CA CYS A 201 -8.50 -21.04 12.66
C CYS A 201 -8.05 -20.46 14.02
N ASN A 202 -8.89 -20.52 15.05
CA ASN A 202 -8.54 -20.08 16.40
C ASN A 202 -7.68 -21.10 17.18
N LYS A 203 -7.49 -22.31 16.65
CA LYS A 203 -6.59 -23.35 17.17
C LYS A 203 -5.27 -23.47 16.39
N ILE A 204 -5.11 -22.66 15.36
CA ILE A 204 -3.90 -22.60 14.53
C ILE A 204 -3.06 -21.40 15.00
N SER A 205 -1.76 -21.58 15.20
CA SER A 205 -0.87 -20.49 15.65
C SER A 205 -0.79 -19.33 14.64
N ALA A 206 -0.59 -18.12 15.14
CA ALA A 206 -0.45 -16.93 14.29
C ALA A 206 0.83 -16.97 13.43
N GLU A 207 1.88 -17.62 13.91
CA GLU A 207 3.17 -17.77 13.20
C GLU A 207 3.03 -18.50 11.88
N TRP A 208 2.18 -19.53 11.84
CA TRP A 208 1.84 -20.23 10.59
C TRP A 208 1.29 -19.26 9.53
N GLY A 209 0.39 -18.36 9.94
CA GLY A 209 -0.16 -17.32 9.08
C GLY A 209 0.92 -16.34 8.59
N ALA A 210 1.84 -15.95 9.48
CA ALA A 210 2.92 -15.01 9.18
C ALA A 210 3.94 -15.57 8.18
N GLN A 211 4.14 -16.89 8.18
CA GLN A 211 4.95 -17.57 7.18
C GLN A 211 4.20 -17.66 5.84
N ARG A 212 2.95 -18.15 5.84
CA ARG A 212 2.25 -18.57 4.61
C ARG A 212 1.43 -17.52 3.88
N ILE A 213 1.04 -16.44 4.57
CA ILE A 213 0.18 -15.37 4.01
C ILE A 213 1.00 -14.09 3.83
N LYS A 214 2.28 -14.22 3.45
CA LYS A 214 3.12 -13.07 3.06
C LYS A 214 2.68 -12.52 1.72
N GLY A 215 2.54 -11.19 1.64
CA GLY A 215 2.38 -10.47 0.37
C GLY A 215 0.95 -10.09 -0.05
N VAL A 216 -0.10 -10.63 0.60
CA VAL A 216 -1.48 -10.22 0.33
C VAL A 216 -1.80 -8.94 1.10
N SER A 217 -1.62 -7.80 0.45
CA SER A 217 -1.89 -6.49 1.03
C SER A 217 -3.13 -5.87 0.40
N ILE A 218 -4.13 -5.55 1.23
CA ILE A 218 -5.33 -4.80 0.81
C ILE A 218 -4.93 -3.44 0.24
N SER A 219 -3.94 -2.76 0.82
CA SER A 219 -3.47 -1.46 0.33
C SER A 219 -2.82 -1.54 -1.05
N LYS A 220 -2.03 -2.59 -1.34
CA LYS A 220 -1.51 -2.86 -2.68
C LYS A 220 -2.64 -3.17 -3.67
N ALA A 221 -3.62 -3.98 -3.29
CA ALA A 221 -4.74 -4.32 -4.17
C ALA A 221 -5.59 -3.09 -4.54
N ILE A 222 -5.86 -2.18 -3.59
CA ILE A 222 -6.52 -0.89 -3.85
C ILE A 222 -5.66 -0.04 -4.79
N GLN A 223 -4.35 0.03 -4.58
CA GLN A 223 -3.42 0.75 -5.45
C GLN A 223 -3.47 0.24 -6.91
N HIS A 224 -3.46 -1.08 -7.12
CA HIS A 224 -3.58 -1.68 -8.45
C HIS A 224 -4.98 -1.48 -9.06
N ALA A 225 -6.07 -1.57 -8.28
CA ALA A 225 -7.42 -1.31 -8.77
C ALA A 225 -7.60 0.14 -9.26
N VAL A 226 -7.01 1.10 -8.54
CA VAL A 226 -6.96 2.51 -8.96
C VAL A 226 -6.12 2.66 -10.24
N GLN A 227 -4.97 1.99 -10.35
CA GLN A 227 -4.13 2.02 -11.57
C GLN A 227 -4.80 1.39 -12.80
N ALA A 228 -5.51 0.28 -12.63
CA ALA A 228 -6.21 -0.41 -13.72
C ALA A 228 -7.41 0.41 -14.25
N ALA A 229 -8.13 1.10 -13.35
CA ALA A 229 -9.20 2.03 -13.72
C ALA A 229 -8.68 3.24 -14.53
N VAL A 230 -7.42 3.63 -14.30
CA VAL A 230 -6.73 4.69 -15.06
C VAL A 230 -6.32 4.20 -16.46
N LYS A 231 -5.70 3.02 -16.59
CA LYS A 231 -5.26 2.45 -17.89
C LYS A 231 -6.40 2.10 -18.86
N ARG A 232 -7.60 1.76 -18.35
CA ARG A 232 -8.77 1.42 -19.19
C ARG A 232 -9.27 2.62 -20.04
N LYS A 233 -8.90 3.85 -19.68
CA LYS A 233 -9.25 5.08 -20.41
C LYS A 233 -8.30 5.40 -21.57
N GLU A 234 -7.12 4.77 -21.64
CA GLU A 234 -6.12 4.98 -22.71
C GLU A 234 -6.31 4.03 -23.91
N LYS A 235 -7.05 2.93 -23.73
CA LYS A 235 -7.21 1.86 -24.72
C LYS A 235 -8.26 2.10 -25.82
N GLN A 236 -8.87 3.28 -25.87
CA GLN A 236 -9.90 3.61 -26.87
C GLN A 236 -9.35 4.36 -28.11
N ASN A 237 -8.05 4.66 -28.18
CA ASN A 237 -7.46 5.51 -29.22
C ASN A 237 -6.14 5.00 -29.83
N SER A 238 -5.96 3.69 -30.01
CA SER A 238 -4.84 3.17 -30.84
C SER A 238 -5.17 1.83 -31.51
N ASN A 239 -5.16 1.84 -32.84
CA ASN A 239 -5.14 0.65 -33.71
C ASN A 239 -3.71 0.14 -33.85
N ASP A 240 -3.09 -0.28 -32.75
CA ASP A 240 -1.78 -0.95 -32.79
C ASP A 240 -1.83 -2.26 -32.01
N ILE A 241 -1.60 -3.35 -32.76
CA ILE A 241 -1.58 -4.73 -32.31
C ILE A 241 -0.19 -5.00 -31.73
N SER A 242 0.12 -4.41 -30.58
CA SER A 242 1.23 -4.86 -29.73
C SER A 242 1.02 -4.39 -28.30
N GLN A 243 0.20 -5.12 -27.55
CA GLN A 243 0.11 -4.96 -26.10
C GLN A 243 1.25 -5.71 -25.42
N LYS A 244 2.32 -5.00 -25.09
CA LYS A 244 3.16 -5.29 -23.92
C LYS A 244 2.81 -4.23 -22.86
N ASP A 245 2.61 -4.67 -21.61
CA ASP A 245 2.49 -3.86 -20.38
C ASP A 245 1.13 -3.27 -19.93
N THR A 246 0.08 -4.08 -20.05
CA THR A 246 -0.95 -4.12 -19.00
C THR A 246 -0.59 -5.24 -18.03
N GLU A 247 -0.40 -4.95 -16.74
CA GLU A 247 -0.35 -5.94 -15.65
C GLU A 247 -1.72 -6.64 -15.53
N THR A 248 -1.99 -7.49 -16.49
CA THR A 248 -3.10 -8.43 -16.53
C THR A 248 -2.56 -9.69 -17.17
N SER A 249 -2.22 -10.66 -16.30
CA SER A 249 -2.02 -12.10 -16.52
C SER A 249 -0.65 -12.49 -15.95
N LEU A 250 -0.49 -13.23 -14.84
CA LEU A 250 -0.99 -14.60 -14.67
C LEU A 250 -1.28 -15.32 -15.99
N ILE A 251 -0.31 -15.29 -16.91
CA ILE A 251 0.04 -16.45 -17.72
C ILE A 251 1.51 -16.68 -17.41
N GLU A 252 1.78 -17.46 -16.38
CA GLU A 252 3.13 -17.86 -16.02
C GLU A 252 3.27 -19.31 -16.50
N GLN A 253 4.10 -19.57 -17.51
CA GLN A 253 4.26 -20.93 -18.04
C GLN A 253 4.94 -21.84 -17.00
N PHE A 254 4.76 -23.16 -17.11
CA PHE A 254 5.51 -24.14 -16.34
C PHE A 254 5.80 -25.37 -17.19
N LEU A 255 6.80 -26.15 -16.79
CA LEU A 255 7.13 -27.41 -17.44
C LEU A 255 6.27 -28.53 -16.87
N TYR A 256 5.93 -29.49 -17.72
CA TYR A 256 5.12 -30.63 -17.32
C TYR A 256 5.43 -31.83 -18.22
N PRO A 257 5.84 -32.99 -17.67
CA PRO A 257 6.08 -34.18 -18.48
C PRO A 257 4.85 -34.58 -19.30
N LYS A 258 5.06 -35.14 -20.48
CA LYS A 258 3.98 -35.46 -21.42
C LYS A 258 2.84 -36.27 -20.79
N PHE A 259 3.18 -37.27 -19.99
CA PHE A 259 2.26 -38.17 -19.30
C PHE A 259 2.13 -37.90 -17.80
N GLY A 260 2.52 -36.71 -17.32
CA GLY A 260 2.41 -36.33 -15.92
C GLY A 260 3.70 -36.50 -15.10
N PRO A 261 3.79 -35.87 -13.93
CA PRO A 261 4.97 -35.86 -13.05
C PRO A 261 5.56 -37.25 -12.77
N GLY A 262 4.73 -38.30 -12.70
CA GLY A 262 5.19 -39.68 -12.49
C GLY A 262 6.18 -40.14 -13.56
N GLN A 263 5.97 -39.74 -14.82
CA GLN A 263 6.82 -40.12 -15.96
C GLN A 263 8.30 -39.74 -15.75
N LEU A 264 8.56 -38.56 -15.17
CA LEU A 264 9.92 -38.13 -14.88
C LEU A 264 10.57 -39.06 -13.84
N TRP A 265 9.84 -39.39 -12.78
CA TRP A 265 10.38 -40.18 -11.68
C TRP A 265 10.55 -41.66 -12.05
N GLU A 266 9.67 -42.19 -12.88
CA GLU A 266 9.82 -43.51 -13.51
C GLU A 266 11.08 -43.57 -14.37
N GLU A 267 11.36 -42.53 -15.17
CA GLU A 267 12.60 -42.46 -15.96
C GLU A 267 13.85 -42.37 -15.07
N VAL A 268 13.80 -41.61 -13.98
CA VAL A 268 14.92 -41.53 -13.02
C VAL A 268 15.14 -42.87 -12.32
N ALA A 269 14.07 -43.55 -11.91
CA ALA A 269 14.14 -44.89 -11.32
C ALA A 269 14.80 -45.89 -12.27
N ARG A 270 14.40 -45.89 -13.54
CA ARG A 270 15.01 -46.70 -14.61
C ARG A 270 16.51 -46.41 -14.74
N GLN A 271 16.91 -45.14 -14.79
CA GLN A 271 18.33 -44.76 -14.88
C GLN A 271 19.13 -45.15 -13.63
N VAL A 272 18.54 -45.07 -12.44
CA VAL A 272 19.16 -45.51 -11.18
C VAL A 272 19.43 -47.02 -11.23
N GLU A 273 18.48 -47.83 -11.69
CA GLU A 273 18.66 -49.28 -11.85
C GLU A 273 19.73 -49.63 -12.91
N GLU A 274 19.74 -48.93 -14.05
CA GLU A 274 20.76 -49.09 -15.10
C GLU A 274 22.18 -48.76 -14.62
N MET A 275 22.31 -47.79 -13.73
CA MET A 275 23.58 -47.41 -13.10
C MET A 275 23.97 -48.34 -11.93
N GLY A 276 23.17 -49.35 -11.61
CA GLY A 276 23.46 -50.37 -10.59
C GLY A 276 22.85 -50.12 -9.20
N GLY A 277 22.01 -49.09 -9.06
CA GLY A 277 21.17 -48.93 -7.88
C GLY A 277 20.06 -49.99 -7.81
N ARG A 278 19.45 -50.18 -6.64
CA ARG A 278 18.35 -51.15 -6.45
C ARG A 278 17.12 -50.45 -5.88
N ILE A 279 15.94 -50.79 -6.38
CA ILE A 279 14.66 -50.27 -5.87
C ILE A 279 13.79 -51.44 -5.42
N LEU A 280 13.46 -51.48 -4.13
CA LEU A 280 12.67 -52.52 -3.48
C LEU A 280 11.27 -51.98 -3.20
N MET A 281 10.33 -52.31 -4.11
CA MET A 281 8.92 -51.90 -4.00
C MET A 281 8.16 -52.75 -2.97
N HIS A 282 7.05 -52.24 -2.47
CA HIS A 282 6.23 -52.84 -1.41
C HIS A 282 6.94 -53.06 -0.05
N HIS A 283 8.14 -52.50 0.15
CA HIS A 283 8.89 -52.64 1.39
C HIS A 283 8.60 -51.50 2.36
N ASP A 284 7.90 -51.82 3.44
CA ASP A 284 7.51 -50.90 4.50
C ASP A 284 8.51 -51.00 5.67
N VAL A 285 9.35 -49.97 5.83
CA VAL A 285 10.35 -49.91 6.89
C VAL A 285 9.67 -49.81 8.25
N LYS A 286 9.95 -50.76 9.14
CA LYS A 286 9.35 -50.83 10.48
C LYS A 286 10.32 -50.57 11.62
N ARG A 287 11.60 -50.94 11.44
CA ARG A 287 12.63 -50.75 12.47
C ARG A 287 13.90 -50.17 11.86
N ILE A 288 14.56 -49.32 12.64
CA ILE A 288 15.79 -48.61 12.29
C ILE A 288 16.73 -48.80 13.47
N TYR A 289 17.77 -49.58 13.26
CA TYR A 289 18.72 -49.97 14.31
C TYR A 289 19.77 -48.89 14.46
N THR A 290 19.97 -48.44 15.71
CA THR A 290 20.95 -47.42 16.04
C THR A 290 21.98 -47.94 17.02
N ASN A 291 23.22 -47.50 16.87
CA ASN A 291 24.27 -47.68 17.85
C ASN A 291 24.48 -46.35 18.60
N ASP A 292 24.11 -46.34 19.88
CA ASP A 292 24.18 -45.16 20.74
C ASP A 292 25.63 -44.78 21.10
N ASP A 293 26.59 -45.72 21.08
CA ASP A 293 27.98 -45.45 21.46
C ASP A 293 28.72 -44.58 20.42
N ASN A 294 28.36 -44.70 19.15
CA ASN A 294 28.99 -43.96 18.05
C ASN A 294 28.02 -43.02 17.31
N ASN A 295 26.77 -42.90 17.79
CA ASN A 295 25.70 -42.13 17.14
C ASN A 295 25.56 -42.46 15.65
N GLN A 296 25.39 -43.74 15.30
CA GLN A 296 25.16 -44.16 13.91
C GLN A 296 23.93 -45.04 13.76
N VAL A 297 23.27 -44.92 12.61
CA VAL A 297 22.31 -45.93 12.15
C VAL A 297 23.11 -47.07 11.52
N THR A 298 22.82 -48.31 11.88
CA THR A 298 23.58 -49.49 11.39
C THR A 298 22.79 -50.30 10.37
N ALA A 299 21.48 -50.39 10.55
CA ALA A 299 20.62 -51.18 9.67
C ALA A 299 19.16 -50.73 9.72
N ILE A 300 18.36 -51.23 8.77
CA ILE A 300 16.90 -51.16 8.83
C ILE A 300 16.29 -52.55 8.64
N ALA A 301 15.07 -52.72 9.16
CA ALA A 301 14.20 -53.85 8.81
C ALA A 301 12.93 -53.35 8.12
N ALA A 302 12.61 -53.94 6.97
CA ALA A 302 11.42 -53.63 6.19
C ALA A 302 10.60 -54.88 5.91
N ILE A 303 9.27 -54.75 5.93
CA ILE A 303 8.33 -55.82 5.63
C ILE A 303 7.81 -55.63 4.21
N ASN A 304 7.89 -56.65 3.39
CA ASN A 304 7.21 -56.66 2.09
C ASN A 304 5.71 -56.87 2.32
N ASN A 305 4.90 -55.85 2.01
CA ASN A 305 3.45 -55.87 2.27
C ASN A 305 2.65 -56.82 1.36
N ILE A 306 3.27 -57.44 0.35
CA ILE A 306 2.66 -58.47 -0.49
C ILE A 306 3.01 -59.87 0.01
N THR A 307 4.30 -60.12 0.26
CA THR A 307 4.78 -61.48 0.62
C THR A 307 4.81 -61.73 2.13
N GLY A 308 4.82 -60.68 2.96
CA GLY A 308 5.02 -60.75 4.40
C GLY A 308 6.48 -60.95 4.84
N GLU A 309 7.42 -61.06 3.89
CA GLU A 309 8.83 -61.29 4.18
C GLU A 309 9.50 -60.06 4.83
N THR A 310 10.37 -60.28 5.80
CA THR A 310 11.15 -59.21 6.44
C THR A 310 12.56 -59.18 5.87
N SER A 311 12.96 -58.06 5.27
CA SER A 311 14.33 -57.81 4.81
C SER A 311 15.10 -57.01 5.85
N TYR A 312 16.31 -57.47 6.17
CA TYR A 312 17.28 -56.74 7.00
C TYR A 312 18.40 -56.21 6.10
N LEU A 313 18.66 -54.91 6.16
CA LEU A 313 19.64 -54.24 5.30
C LEU A 313 20.59 -53.38 6.14
N GLU A 314 21.87 -53.72 6.11
CA GLU A 314 22.96 -52.90 6.64
C GLU A 314 23.38 -51.85 5.61
N GLY A 315 23.86 -50.70 6.08
CA GLY A 315 24.31 -49.61 5.22
C GLY A 315 25.26 -48.66 5.90
N ASP A 316 26.01 -47.92 5.09
CA ASP A 316 26.97 -46.91 5.55
C ASP A 316 26.29 -45.55 5.72
N TYR A 317 25.34 -45.23 4.83
CA TYR A 317 24.58 -43.97 4.83
C TYR A 317 23.08 -44.26 4.76
N PHE A 318 22.28 -43.42 5.41
CA PHE A 318 20.82 -43.56 5.47
C PHE A 318 20.15 -42.25 5.07
N PHE A 319 19.23 -42.30 4.13
CA PHE A 319 18.38 -41.17 3.76
C PHE A 319 16.94 -41.49 4.10
N SER A 320 16.28 -40.57 4.80
CA SER A 320 14.87 -40.71 5.14
C SER A 320 14.04 -39.64 4.46
N THR A 321 13.09 -40.09 3.63
CA THR A 321 12.01 -39.25 3.09
C THR A 321 10.65 -39.55 3.73
N MET A 322 10.58 -40.59 4.57
CA MET A 322 9.39 -41.02 5.31
C MET A 322 8.98 -39.98 6.37
N PRO A 323 7.71 -39.95 6.82
CA PRO A 323 7.27 -39.06 7.88
C PRO A 323 8.11 -39.19 9.16
N VAL A 324 8.54 -38.06 9.73
CA VAL A 324 9.34 -38.04 10.98
C VAL A 324 8.68 -38.81 12.13
N GLN A 325 7.35 -38.78 12.20
CA GLN A 325 6.58 -39.53 13.20
C GLN A 325 6.82 -41.05 13.09
N GLU A 326 6.87 -41.58 11.86
CA GLU A 326 7.13 -42.99 11.62
C GLU A 326 8.61 -43.31 11.82
N LEU A 327 9.50 -42.38 11.45
CA LEU A 327 10.95 -42.56 11.58
C LEU A 327 11.30 -42.74 13.06
N VAL A 328 10.90 -41.78 13.89
CA VAL A 328 11.15 -41.82 15.34
C VAL A 328 10.45 -43.00 15.99
N GLY A 329 9.22 -43.32 15.55
CA GLY A 329 8.49 -44.50 16.03
C GLY A 329 9.16 -45.84 15.66
N GLY A 330 10.01 -45.86 14.65
CA GLY A 330 10.76 -47.04 14.20
C GLY A 330 12.20 -47.13 14.74
N LEU A 331 12.71 -46.12 15.44
CA LEU A 331 14.07 -46.16 16.00
C LEU A 331 14.17 -47.18 17.14
N ASP A 332 15.11 -48.12 17.00
CA ASP A 332 15.43 -49.15 17.98
C ASP A 332 16.68 -48.71 18.77
N GLY A 333 16.43 -48.01 19.89
CA GLY A 333 17.45 -47.39 20.75
C GLY A 333 16.83 -46.61 21.91
N ALA A 334 17.65 -46.00 22.78
CA ALA A 334 17.21 -45.22 23.94
C ALA A 334 16.68 -43.81 23.55
N VAL A 335 15.65 -43.74 22.71
CA VAL A 335 15.02 -42.47 22.30
C VAL A 335 14.42 -41.75 23.52
N PRO A 336 14.79 -40.50 23.82
CA PRO A 336 14.20 -39.72 24.91
C PRO A 336 12.68 -39.62 24.81
N ASP A 337 11.99 -39.60 25.96
CA ASP A 337 10.52 -39.59 26.03
C ASP A 337 9.91 -38.33 25.40
N ASP A 338 10.57 -37.18 25.56
CA ASP A 338 10.16 -35.92 24.94
C ASP A 338 10.25 -35.97 23.41
N VAL A 339 11.31 -36.56 22.86
CA VAL A 339 11.46 -36.78 21.40
C VAL A 339 10.34 -37.68 20.88
N ARG A 340 10.00 -38.78 21.58
CA ARG A 340 8.89 -39.66 21.19
C ARG A 340 7.55 -38.95 21.24
N GLU A 341 7.28 -38.22 22.33
CA GLU A 341 6.04 -37.45 22.52
C GLU A 341 5.87 -36.41 21.41
N ILE A 342 6.93 -35.63 21.14
CA ILE A 342 6.91 -34.58 20.11
C ILE A 342 6.72 -35.19 18.73
N ALA A 343 7.48 -36.23 18.37
CA ALA A 343 7.35 -36.86 17.06
C ALA A 343 5.95 -37.50 16.85
N ALA A 344 5.40 -38.15 17.89
CA ALA A 344 4.05 -38.73 17.88
C ALA A 344 2.95 -37.66 17.72
N GLY A 345 3.16 -36.47 18.27
CA GLY A 345 2.23 -35.34 18.18
C GLY A 345 2.30 -34.51 16.89
N LEU A 346 3.27 -34.79 16.00
CA LEU A 346 3.37 -34.10 14.70
C LEU A 346 2.17 -34.46 13.82
N GLN A 347 1.54 -33.44 13.24
CA GLN A 347 0.33 -33.63 12.46
C GLN A 347 0.59 -33.63 10.96
N TYR A 348 -0.17 -34.46 10.25
CA TYR A 348 -0.16 -34.54 8.81
C TYR A 348 -1.59 -34.47 8.31
N ARG A 349 -1.77 -33.94 7.10
CA ARG A 349 -3.04 -33.94 6.39
C ARG A 349 -3.00 -34.98 5.28
N ASP A 350 -4.07 -35.74 5.15
CA ASP A 350 -4.29 -36.68 4.06
C ASP A 350 -5.21 -36.03 3.01
N PHE A 351 -5.30 -36.62 1.82
CA PHE A 351 -6.41 -36.30 0.93
C PHE A 351 -6.86 -37.49 0.10
N ILE A 352 -8.10 -37.38 -0.36
CA ILE A 352 -8.72 -38.30 -1.32
C ILE A 352 -8.88 -37.55 -2.63
N THR A 353 -8.41 -38.14 -3.73
CA THR A 353 -8.67 -37.65 -5.08
C THR A 353 -9.68 -38.55 -5.75
N VAL A 354 -10.75 -37.96 -6.28
CA VAL A 354 -11.76 -38.65 -7.09
C VAL A 354 -11.59 -38.22 -8.54
N GLY A 355 -11.23 -39.15 -9.42
CA GLY A 355 -11.24 -38.92 -10.86
C GLY A 355 -12.66 -39.07 -11.39
N ILE A 356 -13.15 -38.10 -12.15
CA ILE A 356 -14.47 -38.10 -12.79
C ILE A 356 -14.30 -37.84 -14.28
N LEU A 357 -14.70 -38.82 -15.09
CA LEU A 357 -14.73 -38.72 -16.55
C LEU A 357 -16.08 -38.18 -16.96
N LEU A 358 -16.08 -37.06 -17.68
CA LEU A 358 -17.28 -36.38 -18.13
C LEU A 358 -17.33 -36.38 -19.65
N LYS A 359 -18.54 -36.49 -20.22
CA LYS A 359 -18.77 -36.17 -21.65
C LYS A 359 -18.34 -34.74 -21.95
N LYS A 360 -18.73 -33.79 -21.10
CA LYS A 360 -18.35 -32.38 -21.17
C LYS A 360 -18.64 -31.67 -19.84
N LEU A 361 -17.90 -30.61 -19.55
CA LEU A 361 -18.24 -29.67 -18.50
C LEU A 361 -19.49 -28.86 -18.88
N SER A 362 -20.28 -28.51 -17.87
CA SER A 362 -21.49 -27.70 -18.06
C SER A 362 -21.77 -26.85 -16.84
N PHE A 363 -22.22 -25.61 -17.02
CA PHE A 363 -22.65 -24.79 -15.89
C PHE A 363 -24.18 -24.73 -15.80
N GLN A 364 -24.70 -24.70 -14.58
CA GLN A 364 -26.13 -24.53 -14.36
C GLN A 364 -26.49 -23.04 -14.28
N ASP A 365 -27.39 -22.58 -15.14
CA ASP A 365 -27.92 -21.23 -15.09
C ASP A 365 -28.85 -21.07 -13.88
N LYS A 366 -28.50 -20.18 -12.94
CA LYS A 366 -29.31 -19.98 -11.72
C LYS A 366 -30.70 -19.43 -11.98
N ARG A 367 -30.94 -18.76 -13.12
CA ARG A 367 -32.25 -18.15 -13.44
C ARG A 367 -33.18 -19.12 -14.14
N THR A 368 -32.64 -19.95 -15.03
CA THR A 368 -33.45 -20.88 -15.85
C THR A 368 -33.37 -22.34 -15.37
N GLY A 369 -32.38 -22.69 -14.56
CA GLY A 369 -32.12 -24.06 -14.12
C GLY A 369 -31.45 -24.96 -15.16
N GLU A 370 -31.25 -24.45 -16.39
CA GLU A 370 -30.72 -25.21 -17.52
C GLU A 370 -29.21 -25.41 -17.43
N TRP A 371 -28.75 -26.57 -17.92
CA TRP A 371 -27.33 -26.89 -18.07
C TRP A 371 -26.82 -26.42 -19.43
N LYS A 372 -25.81 -25.55 -19.42
CA LYS A 372 -25.17 -25.01 -20.63
C LYS A 372 -23.73 -25.50 -20.73
N PRO A 373 -23.20 -25.80 -21.94
CA PRO A 373 -21.80 -26.21 -22.10
C PRO A 373 -20.85 -25.18 -21.48
N LEU A 374 -19.81 -25.67 -20.79
CA LEU A 374 -18.81 -24.85 -20.14
C LEU A 374 -17.42 -25.26 -20.63
N GLN A 375 -16.67 -24.30 -21.16
CA GLN A 375 -15.26 -24.53 -21.51
C GLN A 375 -14.37 -23.78 -20.52
N LEU A 376 -13.53 -24.53 -19.80
CA LEU A 376 -12.57 -23.99 -18.85
C LEU A 376 -11.16 -24.25 -19.34
N LYS A 377 -10.30 -23.23 -19.24
CA LYS A 377 -8.86 -23.32 -19.56
C LYS A 377 -8.01 -23.49 -18.29
N ASP A 378 -8.65 -23.60 -17.12
CA ASP A 378 -7.98 -23.70 -15.83
C ASP A 378 -7.26 -25.04 -15.73
N THR A 379 -6.04 -25.03 -15.19
CA THR A 379 -5.35 -26.27 -14.79
C THR A 379 -5.94 -26.78 -13.47
N TRP A 380 -6.16 -25.88 -12.50
CA TRP A 380 -6.87 -26.18 -11.26
C TRP A 380 -7.70 -25.01 -10.74
N ILE A 381 -8.73 -25.34 -9.96
CA ILE A 381 -9.70 -24.39 -9.41
C ILE A 381 -9.86 -24.67 -7.90
N TYR A 382 -9.69 -23.66 -7.07
CA TYR A 382 -9.93 -23.76 -5.63
C TYR A 382 -11.43 -23.65 -5.33
N ILE A 383 -12.00 -24.59 -4.58
CA ILE A 383 -13.43 -24.60 -4.24
C ILE A 383 -13.65 -24.09 -2.81
N GLN A 384 -14.07 -22.83 -2.71
CA GLN A 384 -14.34 -22.17 -1.42
C GLN A 384 -15.82 -22.16 -1.02
N GLU A 385 -16.65 -22.89 -1.77
CA GLU A 385 -18.05 -23.09 -1.42
C GLU A 385 -18.17 -23.79 -0.06
N LYS A 386 -18.99 -23.20 0.83
CA LYS A 386 -19.14 -23.65 2.23
C LYS A 386 -20.02 -24.90 2.35
N ASP A 387 -20.85 -25.14 1.35
CA ASP A 387 -21.86 -26.19 1.35
C ASP A 387 -21.38 -27.51 0.73
N VAL A 388 -20.08 -27.65 0.47
CA VAL A 388 -19.43 -28.84 -0.10
C VAL A 388 -18.07 -29.12 0.55
N LYS A 389 -17.67 -30.38 0.56
CA LYS A 389 -16.38 -30.86 1.11
C LYS A 389 -15.23 -30.72 0.14
N VAL A 390 -15.47 -30.81 -1.18
CA VAL A 390 -14.42 -30.66 -2.18
C VAL A 390 -13.67 -29.33 -1.99
N GLY A 391 -12.35 -29.39 -2.03
CA GLY A 391 -11.47 -28.25 -1.80
C GLY A 391 -10.78 -27.76 -3.06
N ARG A 392 -10.52 -28.64 -4.03
CA ARG A 392 -9.87 -28.30 -5.30
C ARG A 392 -10.36 -29.19 -6.43
N LEU A 393 -10.48 -28.61 -7.62
CA LEU A 393 -10.67 -29.33 -8.88
C LEU A 393 -9.41 -29.21 -9.73
N GLN A 394 -9.04 -30.28 -10.42
CA GLN A 394 -8.00 -30.32 -11.45
C GLN A 394 -8.63 -30.72 -12.78
N LEU A 395 -8.28 -30.03 -13.86
CA LEU A 395 -8.72 -30.39 -15.22
C LEU A 395 -7.54 -30.99 -15.96
N PHE A 396 -7.39 -32.31 -15.91
CA PHE A 396 -6.18 -33.00 -16.35
C PHE A 396 -5.86 -32.78 -17.84
N ASN A 397 -6.89 -32.65 -18.69
CA ASN A 397 -6.73 -32.28 -20.10
C ASN A 397 -5.92 -30.98 -20.30
N ASN A 398 -6.06 -30.02 -19.39
CA ASN A 398 -5.40 -28.73 -19.47
C ASN A 398 -3.96 -28.77 -18.93
N TRP A 399 -3.61 -29.79 -18.13
CA TRP A 399 -2.22 -30.07 -17.75
C TRP A 399 -1.47 -30.70 -18.91
N SER A 400 -2.07 -31.70 -19.56
CA SER A 400 -1.59 -32.25 -20.82
C SER A 400 -2.74 -32.96 -21.56
N PRO A 401 -2.85 -32.80 -22.89
CA PRO A 401 -3.88 -33.49 -23.67
C PRO A 401 -3.68 -35.01 -23.65
N TYR A 402 -2.49 -35.50 -23.26
CA TYR A 402 -2.18 -36.92 -23.13
C TYR A 402 -2.55 -37.52 -21.76
N MET A 403 -3.13 -36.70 -20.87
CA MET A 403 -3.67 -37.18 -19.59
C MET A 403 -5.05 -37.81 -19.73
N VAL A 404 -5.72 -37.61 -20.87
CA VAL A 404 -7.01 -38.22 -21.18
C VAL A 404 -6.86 -39.18 -22.34
N LYS A 405 -7.59 -40.30 -22.32
CA LYS A 405 -7.60 -41.28 -23.41
C LYS A 405 -8.37 -40.76 -24.63
N ASP A 406 -9.53 -40.17 -24.39
CA ASP A 406 -10.42 -39.61 -25.41
C ASP A 406 -10.40 -38.07 -25.34
N PRO A 407 -9.82 -37.38 -26.34
CA PRO A 407 -9.72 -35.92 -26.38
C PRO A 407 -11.06 -35.18 -26.30
N ASP A 408 -12.17 -35.82 -26.69
CA ASP A 408 -13.51 -35.21 -26.68
C ASP A 408 -14.18 -35.27 -25.29
N THR A 409 -13.56 -35.96 -24.32
CA THR A 409 -14.03 -36.06 -22.94
C THR A 409 -13.26 -35.13 -22.00
N THR A 410 -13.82 -34.84 -20.83
CA THR A 410 -13.14 -34.06 -19.77
C THR A 410 -12.81 -34.93 -18.57
N TRP A 411 -11.54 -34.96 -18.19
CA TRP A 411 -11.04 -35.69 -17.03
C TRP A 411 -10.77 -34.75 -15.86
N VAL A 412 -11.60 -34.88 -14.81
CA VAL A 412 -11.60 -33.98 -13.65
C VAL A 412 -11.13 -34.71 -12.40
N GLY A 413 -10.11 -34.17 -11.73
CA GLY A 413 -9.71 -34.61 -10.38
C GLY A 413 -10.35 -33.76 -9.31
N MET A 414 -11.17 -34.35 -8.44
CA MET A 414 -11.74 -33.69 -7.25
C MET A 414 -10.95 -34.05 -6.02
N GLU A 415 -10.41 -33.06 -5.32
CA GLU A 415 -9.62 -33.28 -4.12
C GLU A 415 -10.37 -32.91 -2.84
N PHE A 416 -10.36 -33.85 -1.90
CA PHE A 416 -10.98 -33.75 -0.59
C PHE A 416 -9.90 -33.87 0.49
N PHE A 417 -9.71 -32.79 1.25
CA PHE A 417 -8.80 -32.81 2.39
C PHE A 417 -9.47 -33.55 3.55
N CYS A 418 -8.79 -34.54 4.13
CA CYS A 418 -9.28 -35.36 5.24
C CYS A 418 -8.11 -35.94 6.04
N ASN A 419 -8.39 -36.55 7.19
CA ASN A 419 -7.44 -37.35 7.93
C ASN A 419 -7.89 -38.81 7.90
N THR A 420 -6.96 -39.75 8.06
CA THR A 420 -7.27 -41.18 8.21
C THR A 420 -8.26 -41.48 9.34
N THR A 421 -8.31 -40.60 10.35
CA THR A 421 -9.23 -40.69 11.50
C THR A 421 -10.65 -40.20 11.19
N ASP A 422 -10.84 -39.38 10.15
CA ASP A 422 -12.13 -38.78 9.79
C ASP A 422 -13.12 -39.82 9.27
N ASP A 423 -14.41 -39.68 9.61
CA ASP A 423 -15.48 -40.55 9.10
C ASP A 423 -15.56 -40.56 7.58
N PHE A 424 -15.14 -39.47 6.93
CA PHE A 424 -15.10 -39.39 5.48
C PHE A 424 -14.06 -40.33 4.87
N TRP A 425 -12.90 -40.51 5.52
CA TRP A 425 -11.86 -41.42 5.04
C TRP A 425 -12.33 -42.87 5.09
N LYS A 426 -13.09 -43.26 6.11
CA LYS A 426 -13.55 -44.63 6.32
C LYS A 426 -14.70 -45.07 5.41
N LYS A 427 -15.25 -44.16 4.59
CA LYS A 427 -16.32 -44.49 3.63
C LYS A 427 -15.82 -45.41 2.53
N THR A 428 -16.72 -46.23 1.99
CA THR A 428 -16.45 -47.05 0.81
C THR A 428 -16.14 -46.15 -0.39
N ASP A 429 -15.39 -46.69 -1.35
CA ASP A 429 -15.06 -45.93 -2.56
C ASP A 429 -16.32 -45.58 -3.37
N GLU A 430 -17.36 -46.43 -3.34
CA GLU A 430 -18.64 -46.13 -3.99
C GLU A 430 -19.37 -44.95 -3.35
N ASP A 431 -19.44 -44.91 -2.01
CA ASP A 431 -20.05 -43.77 -1.31
C ASP A 431 -19.34 -42.45 -1.61
N ILE A 432 -18.01 -42.50 -1.76
CA ILE A 432 -17.19 -41.33 -2.07
C ILE A 432 -17.42 -40.89 -3.52
N LYS A 433 -17.51 -41.81 -4.48
CA LYS A 433 -17.85 -41.50 -5.88
C LYS A 433 -19.19 -40.79 -5.97
N GLN A 434 -20.22 -41.35 -5.33
CA GLN A 434 -21.56 -40.76 -5.34
C GLN A 434 -21.58 -39.38 -4.68
N LEU A 435 -20.84 -39.19 -3.58
CA LEU A 435 -20.71 -37.86 -2.98
C LEU A 435 -20.02 -36.86 -3.92
N ALA A 436 -18.93 -37.26 -4.56
CA ALA A 436 -18.19 -36.39 -5.46
C ALA A 436 -19.04 -35.95 -6.67
N ILE A 437 -19.78 -36.87 -7.28
CA ILE A 437 -20.75 -36.58 -8.36
C ILE A 437 -21.80 -35.58 -7.86
N LYS A 438 -22.40 -35.85 -6.69
CA LYS A 438 -23.41 -34.97 -6.09
C LYS A 438 -22.86 -33.58 -5.78
N GLU A 439 -21.64 -33.47 -5.26
CA GLU A 439 -21.03 -32.17 -4.98
C GLU A 439 -20.68 -31.41 -6.26
N LEU A 440 -20.20 -32.09 -7.30
CA LEU A 440 -19.92 -31.49 -8.62
C LEU A 440 -21.19 -30.92 -9.27
N GLU A 441 -22.31 -31.64 -9.13
CA GLU A 441 -23.63 -31.16 -9.55
C GLU A 441 -24.12 -30.00 -8.69
N LYS A 442 -23.99 -30.11 -7.36
CA LYS A 442 -24.40 -29.06 -6.41
C LYS A 442 -23.65 -27.74 -6.59
N ILE A 443 -22.36 -27.79 -6.94
CA ILE A 443 -21.60 -26.58 -7.26
C ILE A 443 -21.92 -26.04 -8.67
N GLY A 444 -22.66 -26.80 -9.47
CA GLY A 444 -23.17 -26.38 -10.77
C GLY A 444 -22.12 -26.42 -11.88
N LEU A 445 -21.16 -27.35 -11.83
CA LEU A 445 -20.06 -27.45 -12.82
C LEU A 445 -20.11 -28.69 -13.72
N ALA A 446 -20.97 -29.68 -13.41
CA ALA A 446 -21.41 -30.72 -14.33
C ALA A 446 -22.70 -31.36 -13.83
N SER A 447 -23.60 -31.80 -14.71
CA SER A 447 -24.73 -32.65 -14.31
C SER A 447 -24.25 -34.09 -14.11
N ALA A 448 -24.90 -34.82 -13.18
CA ALA A 448 -24.67 -36.25 -13.00
C ALA A 448 -24.86 -37.06 -14.30
N ALA A 449 -25.77 -36.63 -15.19
CA ALA A 449 -26.01 -37.26 -16.49
C ALA A 449 -24.82 -37.18 -17.47
N ASN A 450 -23.85 -36.30 -17.21
CA ASN A 450 -22.63 -36.18 -18.02
C ASN A 450 -21.49 -37.09 -17.54
N VAL A 451 -21.64 -37.80 -16.42
CA VAL A 451 -20.61 -38.68 -15.86
C VAL A 451 -20.55 -39.99 -16.64
N LEU A 452 -19.34 -40.36 -17.08
CA LEU A 452 -19.05 -41.58 -17.82
C LEU A 452 -18.39 -42.66 -16.96
N ASP A 453 -17.43 -42.26 -16.10
CA ASP A 453 -16.71 -43.18 -15.23
C ASP A 453 -16.10 -42.43 -14.03
N THR A 454 -15.81 -43.14 -12.94
CA THR A 454 -15.23 -42.56 -11.72
C THR A 454 -14.29 -43.51 -10.96
N THR A 455 -13.26 -42.95 -10.32
CA THR A 455 -12.29 -43.69 -9.51
C THR A 455 -11.85 -42.90 -8.27
N VAL A 456 -11.39 -43.59 -7.22
CA VAL A 456 -11.00 -43.00 -5.93
C VAL A 456 -9.55 -43.38 -5.62
N LEU A 457 -8.75 -42.39 -5.22
CA LEU A 457 -7.36 -42.56 -4.80
C LEU A 457 -7.17 -41.96 -3.41
N ARG A 458 -6.59 -42.73 -2.49
CA ARG A 458 -6.31 -42.33 -1.11
C ARG A 458 -4.83 -42.08 -0.94
N VAL A 459 -4.49 -40.94 -0.33
CA VAL A 459 -3.10 -40.52 -0.23
C VAL A 459 -2.83 -40.01 1.18
N GLU A 460 -2.00 -40.77 1.88
CA GLU A 460 -1.62 -40.48 3.26
C GLU A 460 -0.51 -39.42 3.34
N LYS A 461 -0.54 -38.66 4.43
CA LYS A 461 0.50 -37.74 4.90
C LYS A 461 1.00 -36.77 3.83
N THR A 462 0.05 -36.26 3.06
CA THR A 462 0.31 -35.38 1.91
C THR A 462 0.80 -34.00 2.29
N TYR A 463 0.35 -33.44 3.42
CA TYR A 463 0.81 -32.13 3.92
C TYR A 463 1.30 -32.26 5.37
N PRO A 464 2.59 -32.01 5.67
CA PRO A 464 3.00 -31.79 7.05
C PRO A 464 2.35 -30.49 7.55
N ALA A 465 1.75 -30.55 8.73
CA ALA A 465 1.03 -29.45 9.33
C ALA A 465 1.84 -28.87 10.50
N TYR A 466 2.03 -27.56 10.53
CA TYR A 466 2.82 -26.90 11.57
C TYR A 466 1.99 -26.60 12.83
N PHE A 467 1.23 -27.61 13.29
CA PHE A 467 0.39 -27.59 14.50
C PHE A 467 0.64 -28.87 15.30
N GLY A 468 -0.02 -29.00 16.46
CA GLY A 468 0.27 -30.08 17.41
C GLY A 468 1.55 -29.75 18.17
N THR A 469 2.55 -30.62 18.08
CA THR A 469 3.83 -30.47 18.78
C THR A 469 4.92 -29.77 17.97
N TYR A 470 4.61 -29.27 16.76
CA TYR A 470 5.59 -28.68 15.83
C TYR A 470 6.42 -27.53 16.42
N GLU A 471 5.89 -26.76 17.37
CA GLU A 471 6.63 -25.66 18.03
C GLU A 471 7.89 -26.15 18.78
N ARG A 472 7.96 -27.45 19.13
CA ARG A 472 9.10 -28.11 19.76
C ARG A 472 9.86 -29.04 18.78
N PHE A 473 9.67 -28.88 17.47
CA PHE A 473 10.28 -29.77 16.46
C PHE A 473 11.82 -29.69 16.45
N ASP A 474 12.40 -28.60 16.93
CA ASP A 474 13.83 -28.43 17.14
C ASP A 474 14.43 -29.53 18.03
N VAL A 475 13.72 -29.99 19.07
CA VAL A 475 14.15 -31.10 19.94
C VAL A 475 14.30 -32.40 19.15
N VAL A 476 13.34 -32.70 18.28
CA VAL A 476 13.40 -33.90 17.40
C VAL A 476 14.52 -33.76 16.38
N ARG A 477 14.68 -32.57 15.80
CA ARG A 477 15.76 -32.30 14.84
C ARG A 477 17.14 -32.48 15.49
N GLU A 478 17.38 -31.88 16.65
CA GLU A 478 18.65 -31.97 17.36
C GLU A 478 18.99 -33.41 17.73
N TYR A 479 17.99 -34.19 18.17
CA TYR A 479 18.17 -35.61 18.43
C TYR A 479 18.53 -36.40 17.17
N ILE A 480 17.85 -36.17 16.04
CA ILE A 480 18.14 -36.92 14.80
C ILE A 480 19.48 -36.49 14.19
N ASP A 481 19.84 -35.21 14.24
CA ASP A 481 21.07 -34.69 13.64
C ASP A 481 22.35 -35.25 14.32
N ARG A 482 22.23 -35.81 15.54
CA ARG A 482 23.31 -36.54 16.21
C ARG A 482 23.81 -37.74 15.39
N PHE A 483 22.92 -38.37 14.62
CA PHE A 483 23.27 -39.52 13.81
C PHE A 483 24.07 -39.06 12.59
N GLU A 484 25.38 -39.32 12.58
CA GLU A 484 26.27 -38.76 11.57
C GLU A 484 25.91 -39.20 10.15
N ASN A 485 25.45 -40.43 10.00
CA ASN A 485 25.15 -41.06 8.73
C ASN A 485 23.65 -41.06 8.34
N LEU A 486 22.78 -40.38 9.10
CA LEU A 486 21.35 -40.25 8.78
C LEU A 486 21.02 -38.85 8.24
N PHE A 487 20.38 -38.80 7.07
CA PHE A 487 20.02 -37.57 6.38
C PHE A 487 18.51 -37.51 6.16
N LEU A 488 17.85 -36.59 6.86
CA LEU A 488 16.45 -36.27 6.62
C LEU A 488 16.33 -35.33 5.41
N VAL A 489 15.61 -35.78 4.37
CA VAL A 489 15.46 -35.01 3.12
C VAL A 489 14.01 -35.06 2.62
N GLY A 490 13.65 -34.10 1.78
CA GLY A 490 12.32 -34.01 1.21
C GLY A 490 11.25 -33.49 2.17
N ARG A 491 9.99 -33.65 1.77
CA ARG A 491 8.83 -33.02 2.42
C ARG A 491 8.51 -33.61 3.78
N ASN A 492 8.25 -34.92 3.83
CA ASN A 492 7.83 -35.59 5.06
C ASN A 492 9.02 -35.98 5.93
N GLY A 493 10.16 -36.34 5.32
CA GLY A 493 11.44 -36.59 6.01
C GLY A 493 11.89 -35.42 6.86
N MET A 494 11.69 -34.19 6.39
CA MET A 494 12.06 -32.98 7.13
C MET A 494 10.89 -32.33 7.87
N HIS A 495 9.69 -32.91 7.80
CA HIS A 495 8.43 -32.27 8.22
C HIS A 495 8.27 -30.82 7.69
N LYS A 496 8.78 -30.56 6.49
CA LYS A 496 8.70 -29.25 5.82
C LYS A 496 7.72 -29.34 4.67
N TYR A 497 6.79 -28.39 4.59
CA TYR A 497 5.89 -28.27 3.44
C TYR A 497 6.67 -27.71 2.25
N ASN A 498 7.37 -28.63 1.58
CA ASN A 498 8.26 -28.44 0.43
C ASN A 498 7.54 -28.78 -0.89
N ASN A 499 7.93 -28.10 -1.96
CA ASN A 499 7.62 -28.52 -3.33
C ASN A 499 8.69 -29.53 -3.82
N SER A 500 8.48 -30.12 -4.99
CA SER A 500 9.40 -31.13 -5.55
C SER A 500 10.82 -30.59 -5.73
N ASP A 501 11.00 -29.36 -6.21
CA ASP A 501 12.32 -28.73 -6.40
C ASP A 501 13.10 -28.55 -5.09
N HIS A 502 12.45 -28.04 -4.03
CA HIS A 502 13.07 -27.96 -2.71
C HIS A 502 13.43 -29.34 -2.16
N SER A 503 12.58 -30.34 -2.41
CA SER A 503 12.83 -31.71 -1.97
C SER A 503 14.05 -32.32 -2.68
N MET A 504 14.21 -32.02 -3.97
CA MET A 504 15.42 -32.39 -4.74
C MET A 504 16.66 -31.68 -4.21
N LEU A 505 16.59 -30.38 -3.95
CA LEU A 505 17.73 -29.62 -3.41
C LEU A 505 18.22 -30.19 -2.07
N THR A 506 17.31 -30.60 -1.18
CA THR A 506 17.70 -31.22 0.09
C THR A 506 18.47 -32.53 -0.11
N ALA A 507 18.08 -33.33 -1.10
CA ALA A 507 18.80 -34.54 -1.47
C ALA A 507 20.15 -34.25 -2.12
N MET A 508 20.19 -33.30 -3.07
CA MET A 508 21.40 -32.84 -3.74
C MET A 508 22.47 -32.33 -2.75
N VAL A 509 22.08 -31.49 -1.79
CA VAL A 509 22.98 -30.95 -0.77
C VAL A 509 23.42 -32.02 0.23
N ALA A 510 22.55 -32.98 0.56
CA ALA A 510 22.95 -34.12 1.39
C ALA A 510 24.02 -34.98 0.68
N VAL A 511 23.91 -35.18 -0.64
CA VAL A 511 24.95 -35.87 -1.42
C VAL A 511 26.22 -35.03 -1.55
N ASP A 512 26.11 -33.70 -1.68
CA ASP A 512 27.28 -32.78 -1.64
C ASP A 512 28.05 -32.95 -0.33
N ASN A 513 27.34 -33.01 0.79
CA ASN A 513 27.94 -33.20 2.11
C ASN A 513 28.68 -34.54 2.19
N ILE A 514 28.05 -35.63 1.74
CA ILE A 514 28.68 -36.96 1.74
C ILE A 514 29.93 -36.97 0.86
N ALA A 515 29.86 -36.42 -0.35
CA ALA A 515 31.01 -36.37 -1.27
C ALA A 515 32.17 -35.52 -0.71
N ALA A 516 31.86 -34.49 0.08
CA ALA A 516 32.85 -33.63 0.72
C ALA A 516 33.29 -34.11 2.12
N GLY A 517 32.75 -35.23 2.63
CA GLY A 517 33.03 -35.71 3.99
C GLY A 517 32.47 -34.83 5.11
N VAL A 518 31.46 -34.00 4.82
CA VAL A 518 30.79 -33.12 5.77
C VAL A 518 29.66 -33.86 6.48
N VAL A 519 29.73 -33.98 7.81
CA VAL A 519 28.70 -34.66 8.61
C VAL A 519 27.60 -33.73 9.12
N SER A 520 27.79 -32.40 9.07
CA SER A 520 26.78 -31.43 9.51
C SER A 520 25.58 -31.40 8.57
N LYS A 521 24.37 -31.19 9.11
CA LYS A 521 23.10 -31.09 8.35
C LYS A 521 22.56 -29.67 8.28
N THR A 522 23.28 -28.69 8.84
CA THR A 522 22.80 -27.29 8.95
C THR A 522 22.44 -26.69 7.59
N ASN A 523 23.23 -26.95 6.54
CA ASN A 523 22.97 -26.45 5.19
C ASN A 523 21.75 -27.12 4.52
N ILE A 524 21.48 -28.39 4.79
CA ILE A 524 20.27 -29.08 4.34
C ILE A 524 19.04 -28.44 5.00
N TRP A 525 19.10 -28.20 6.32
CA TRP A 525 18.05 -27.51 7.07
C TRP A 525 17.88 -26.04 6.68
N ALA A 526 18.93 -25.38 6.17
CA ALA A 526 18.88 -24.00 5.68
C ALA A 526 18.12 -23.84 4.36
N ILE A 527 17.88 -24.93 3.61
CA ILE A 527 17.04 -24.91 2.41
C ILE A 527 15.61 -24.58 2.85
N ASN A 528 15.25 -23.31 2.64
CA ASN A 528 13.98 -22.74 3.04
C ASN A 528 13.01 -22.73 1.87
N THR A 529 11.73 -23.00 2.18
CA THR A 529 10.63 -23.06 1.21
C THR A 529 10.30 -21.71 0.55
N GLU A 530 10.81 -20.61 1.10
CA GLU A 530 10.46 -19.23 0.70
C GLU A 530 11.65 -18.25 0.67
N GLN A 531 12.87 -18.66 1.05
CA GLN A 531 14.07 -17.82 1.02
C GLN A 531 15.17 -18.45 0.17
N GLU A 532 15.85 -17.57 -0.57
CA GLU A 532 16.87 -17.90 -1.57
C GLU A 532 18.01 -18.71 -0.96
N TYR A 533 18.31 -19.86 -1.59
CA TYR A 533 19.66 -20.41 -1.58
C TYR A 533 20.42 -19.68 -2.69
N HIS A 534 21.38 -18.84 -2.31
CA HIS A 534 22.33 -18.23 -3.23
C HIS A 534 23.61 -19.05 -3.21
N GLU A 535 23.99 -19.59 -4.37
CA GLU A 535 25.35 -20.09 -4.58
C GLU A 535 26.29 -18.88 -4.67
N GLU A 536 26.99 -18.54 -3.59
CA GLU A 536 28.04 -17.52 -3.63
C GLU A 536 29.25 -18.05 -4.41
N LYS A 537 29.44 -17.56 -5.64
CA LYS A 537 30.73 -17.61 -6.32
C LYS A 537 31.58 -16.42 -5.89
N ALA A 538 32.70 -16.69 -5.24
CA ALA A 538 33.75 -15.71 -4.95
C ALA A 538 34.48 -15.26 -6.24
N THR A 539 35.02 -14.03 -6.19
CA THR A 539 35.89 -13.27 -7.13
C THR A 539 35.17 -12.15 -7.89
N ALA A 540 35.73 -10.96 -8.15
CA ALA A 540 36.87 -10.19 -7.67
C ALA A 540 36.70 -8.74 -8.21
N ASP A 541 37.30 -7.75 -7.54
CA ASP A 541 37.25 -6.32 -7.88
C ASP A 541 37.70 -5.98 -9.31
N ASN A 542 37.11 -4.92 -9.89
CA ASN A 542 37.88 -3.78 -10.40
C ASN A 542 37.00 -2.60 -10.81
N GLU A 543 37.34 -1.43 -10.27
CA GLU A 543 36.90 -0.10 -10.68
C GLU A 543 37.48 0.28 -12.05
N THR A 544 36.77 1.11 -12.81
CA THR A 544 37.38 2.31 -13.43
C THR A 544 36.33 3.28 -13.97
N VAL A 545 36.53 4.53 -13.58
CA VAL A 545 35.81 5.75 -13.97
C VAL A 545 36.26 6.18 -15.37
N THR A 546 35.35 6.68 -16.21
CA THR A 546 35.66 7.78 -17.14
C THR A 546 34.40 8.62 -17.43
N GLU A 547 34.51 9.91 -17.12
CA GLU A 547 33.61 10.97 -17.55
C GLU A 547 33.71 11.22 -19.06
N LYS A 548 32.58 11.49 -19.71
CA LYS A 548 32.53 12.18 -21.00
C LYS A 548 31.44 13.26 -20.98
N VAL A 549 31.89 14.49 -21.17
CA VAL A 549 31.11 15.70 -21.39
C VAL A 549 30.47 15.65 -22.78
N ALA A 550 29.19 16.04 -22.89
CA ALA A 550 28.51 16.38 -24.15
C ALA A 550 27.28 17.29 -23.86
N PRO A 551 26.65 17.94 -24.86
CA PRO A 551 26.64 19.39 -25.05
C PRO A 551 25.31 20.05 -24.64
N ALA A 552 25.29 21.38 -24.65
CA ALA A 552 24.10 22.18 -24.36
C ALA A 552 22.99 22.00 -25.41
N ALA A 553 21.84 21.44 -24.99
CA ALA A 553 20.56 21.55 -25.69
C ALA A 553 19.40 21.31 -24.72
N GLN A 554 18.28 22.01 -24.95
CA GLN A 554 16.98 22.10 -24.24
C GLN A 554 16.62 21.02 -23.20
N PRO A 555 15.88 21.34 -22.11
CA PRO A 555 15.61 20.38 -21.06
C PRO A 555 14.60 19.33 -21.55
N VAL A 556 15.14 18.22 -22.04
CA VAL A 556 14.41 16.99 -22.23
C VAL A 556 14.15 16.43 -20.84
N TRP A 557 13.01 16.82 -20.26
CA TRP A 557 12.47 16.15 -19.08
C TRP A 557 12.08 14.74 -19.54
N GLU A 558 12.94 13.75 -19.40
CA GLU A 558 12.63 12.35 -19.78
C GLU A 558 12.30 11.51 -18.55
N GLN A 559 13.04 11.68 -17.45
CA GLN A 559 12.89 10.84 -16.25
C GLN A 559 11.69 11.25 -15.37
N SER A 560 11.09 10.29 -14.64
CA SER A 560 10.03 10.58 -13.67
C SER A 560 10.55 11.30 -12.42
N LEU A 561 9.71 12.05 -11.68
CA LEU A 561 10.13 12.69 -10.41
C LEU A 561 10.65 11.65 -9.41
N LYS A 562 10.01 10.47 -9.35
CA LYS A 562 10.46 9.36 -8.51
C LYS A 562 11.87 8.92 -8.87
N HIS A 563 12.16 8.78 -10.15
CA HIS A 563 13.50 8.45 -10.64
C HIS A 563 14.50 9.56 -10.26
N PHE A 564 14.14 10.82 -10.50
CA PHE A 564 14.97 11.98 -10.16
C PHE A 564 15.35 12.07 -8.68
N ILE A 565 14.41 11.77 -7.77
CA ILE A 565 14.63 11.85 -6.32
C ILE A 565 15.40 10.62 -5.81
N PHE A 566 14.97 9.42 -6.18
CA PHE A 566 15.41 8.19 -5.51
C PHE A 566 16.53 7.43 -6.22
N LEU A 567 16.92 7.78 -7.45
CA LEU A 567 18.03 7.11 -8.14
C LEU A 567 19.31 7.96 -8.18
N ASN A 568 19.20 9.28 -8.04
CA ASN A 568 20.37 10.14 -7.92
C ASN A 568 20.90 10.15 -6.46
N PRO A 569 22.15 9.72 -6.18
CA PRO A 569 22.71 9.69 -4.84
C PRO A 569 22.71 11.05 -4.13
N ALA A 570 22.94 12.15 -4.88
CA ALA A 570 22.93 13.50 -4.32
C ALA A 570 21.54 13.92 -3.83
N HIS A 571 20.47 13.43 -4.45
CA HIS A 571 19.09 13.72 -4.02
C HIS A 571 18.62 12.81 -2.87
N LYS A 572 19.12 11.56 -2.79
CA LYS A 572 18.89 10.69 -1.62
C LYS A 572 19.39 11.32 -0.33
N TRP A 573 20.52 12.03 -0.37
CA TRP A 573 21.04 12.76 0.78
C TRP A 573 20.03 13.79 1.31
N PHE A 574 19.44 14.62 0.43
CA PHE A 574 18.40 15.57 0.81
C PHE A 574 17.17 14.88 1.41
N VAL A 575 16.77 13.70 0.90
CA VAL A 575 15.65 12.94 1.46
C VAL A 575 15.95 12.47 2.89
N TRP A 576 17.11 11.84 3.12
CA TRP A 576 17.46 11.33 4.45
C TRP A 576 17.67 12.43 5.48
N VAL A 577 18.43 13.47 5.13
CA VAL A 577 18.59 14.66 5.98
C VAL A 577 17.24 15.32 6.24
N GLY A 578 16.36 15.35 5.24
CA GLY A 578 14.99 15.83 5.35
C GLY A 578 14.20 15.08 6.41
N VAL A 579 14.10 13.76 6.28
CA VAL A 579 13.33 12.90 7.20
C VAL A 579 13.88 12.99 8.63
N ILE A 580 15.19 12.87 8.80
CA ILE A 580 15.83 12.94 10.13
C ILE A 580 15.61 14.33 10.74
N GLY A 581 15.86 15.39 9.97
CA GLY A 581 15.68 16.77 10.41
C GLY A 581 14.25 17.08 10.84
N ILE A 582 13.26 16.63 10.06
CA ILE A 582 11.83 16.79 10.39
C ILE A 582 11.49 16.15 11.74
N ILE A 583 11.96 14.91 11.97
CA ILE A 583 11.69 14.17 13.20
C ILE A 583 12.36 14.87 14.40
N VAL A 584 13.65 15.18 14.29
CA VAL A 584 14.41 15.84 15.36
C VAL A 584 13.79 17.20 15.71
N GLN A 585 13.49 18.03 14.70
CA GLN A 585 12.85 19.33 14.90
C GLN A 585 11.52 19.21 15.66
N TRP A 586 10.70 18.22 15.31
CA TRP A 586 9.41 18.02 15.96
C TRP A 586 9.52 17.48 17.38
N VAL A 587 10.41 16.51 17.62
CA VAL A 587 10.65 15.92 18.94
C VAL A 587 11.15 16.99 19.91
N VAL A 588 12.16 17.77 19.49
CA VAL A 588 12.68 18.90 20.29
C VAL A 588 11.58 19.92 20.54
N PHE A 589 10.80 20.27 19.52
CA PHE A 589 9.71 21.23 19.68
C PHE A 589 8.63 20.75 20.67
N LYS A 590 8.20 19.48 20.58
CA LYS A 590 7.20 18.91 21.50
C LYS A 590 7.73 18.69 22.91
N PHE A 591 9.04 18.50 23.08
CA PHE A 591 9.66 18.54 24.40
C PHE A 591 9.54 19.94 25.03
N LEU A 592 9.79 20.99 24.25
CA LEU A 592 9.68 22.38 24.71
C LEU A 592 8.23 22.84 24.91
N TYR A 593 7.32 22.38 24.05
CA TYR A 593 5.91 22.75 23.99
C TYR A 593 5.02 21.49 23.95
N PRO A 594 4.75 20.85 25.11
CA PRO A 594 4.08 19.55 25.15
C PRO A 594 2.64 19.54 24.63
N PHE A 595 1.90 20.63 24.80
CA PHE A 595 0.48 20.70 24.44
C PHE A 595 0.26 21.42 23.09
N ALA A 596 -0.87 21.15 22.45
CA ALA A 596 -1.34 21.98 21.35
C ALA A 596 -1.70 23.40 21.84
N SER A 597 -1.57 24.38 20.95
CA SER A 597 -1.93 25.78 21.20
C SER A 597 -3.30 26.12 20.62
N PHE A 598 -3.98 27.09 21.23
CA PHE A 598 -5.33 27.49 20.87
C PHE A 598 -5.41 29.01 20.71
N ILE A 599 -6.07 29.46 19.65
CA ILE A 599 -6.38 30.87 19.40
C ILE A 599 -7.79 31.13 19.94
N ASN A 600 -7.89 32.06 20.89
CA ASN A 600 -9.18 32.51 21.42
C ASN A 600 -10.04 33.11 20.30
N GLY A 601 -11.29 32.64 20.18
CA GLY A 601 -12.22 33.09 19.15
C GLY A 601 -12.03 32.45 17.76
N ASP A 602 -11.05 31.56 17.57
CA ASP A 602 -10.80 30.83 16.30
C ASP A 602 -10.81 29.31 16.56
N SER A 603 -9.79 28.79 17.27
CA SER A 603 -9.63 27.36 17.56
C SER A 603 -10.85 26.73 18.24
N TYR A 604 -11.42 27.42 19.23
CA TYR A 604 -12.56 26.91 19.98
C TYR A 604 -13.85 26.90 19.17
N VAL A 605 -13.99 27.80 18.19
CA VAL A 605 -15.12 27.77 17.26
C VAL A 605 -15.04 26.53 16.40
N TYR A 606 -13.85 26.17 15.89
CA TYR A 606 -13.68 24.95 15.13
C TYR A 606 -13.99 23.70 15.94
N LEU A 607 -13.49 23.62 17.18
CA LEU A 607 -13.75 22.51 18.09
C LEU A 607 -15.23 22.38 18.44
N GLN A 608 -15.91 23.50 18.76
CA GLN A 608 -17.32 23.49 19.08
C GLN A 608 -18.18 23.07 17.88
N THR A 609 -17.86 23.57 16.68
CA THR A 609 -18.52 23.18 15.42
C THR A 609 -18.33 21.68 15.16
N ALA A 610 -17.11 21.16 15.39
CA ALA A 610 -16.79 19.76 15.25
C ALA A 610 -17.59 18.89 16.25
N TYR A 611 -17.61 19.29 17.53
CA TYR A 611 -18.32 18.63 18.62
C TYR A 611 -19.84 18.60 18.40
N MET A 612 -20.44 19.74 18.05
CA MET A 612 -21.87 19.86 17.82
C MET A 612 -22.34 19.40 16.43
N ASN A 613 -21.42 19.04 15.54
CA ASN A 613 -21.70 18.66 14.16
C ASN A 613 -22.41 19.74 13.31
N TRP A 614 -22.13 21.01 13.54
CA TRP A 614 -22.82 22.07 12.81
C TRP A 614 -22.40 22.13 11.33
N ASP A 615 -23.38 22.39 10.47
CA ASP A 615 -23.20 22.56 9.03
C ASP A 615 -22.72 23.96 8.65
N VAL A 616 -22.91 24.95 9.53
CA VAL A 616 -22.44 26.34 9.39
C VAL A 616 -22.00 26.95 10.73
N ASN A 617 -20.99 27.82 10.70
CA ASN A 617 -20.57 28.66 11.83
C ASN A 617 -19.87 29.94 11.32
N THR A 618 -19.32 30.81 12.16
CA THR A 618 -18.63 32.05 11.75
C THR A 618 -17.45 31.80 10.81
N TYR A 619 -16.75 30.68 10.96
CA TYR A 619 -15.66 30.24 10.07
C TYR A 619 -16.09 29.09 9.14
N PRO A 620 -15.36 28.87 8.03
CA PRO A 620 -15.59 27.73 7.15
C PRO A 620 -15.53 26.39 7.91
N ILE A 621 -16.49 25.50 7.64
CA ILE A 621 -16.62 24.24 8.38
C ILE A 621 -15.57 23.19 8.01
N GLY A 622 -14.79 23.38 6.94
CA GLY A 622 -13.88 22.35 6.43
C GLY A 622 -12.85 21.87 7.45
N TYR A 623 -12.27 22.78 8.24
CA TYR A 623 -11.36 22.39 9.31
C TYR A 623 -12.08 21.65 10.45
N SER A 624 -13.30 22.04 10.82
CA SER A 624 -14.12 21.30 11.79
C SER A 624 -14.49 19.90 11.32
N ARG A 625 -14.76 19.73 10.01
CA ARG A 625 -14.97 18.40 9.41
C ARG A 625 -13.70 17.57 9.44
N PHE A 626 -12.55 18.19 9.18
CA PHE A 626 -11.25 17.54 9.35
C PHE A 626 -11.01 17.11 10.81
N LEU A 627 -11.28 17.97 11.81
CA LEU A 627 -11.16 17.61 13.23
C LEU A 627 -12.03 16.41 13.59
N ARG A 628 -13.29 16.37 13.14
CA ARG A 628 -14.18 15.21 13.35
C ARG A 628 -13.67 13.95 12.69
N LEU A 629 -13.18 14.06 11.46
CA LEU A 629 -12.59 12.93 10.74
C LEU A 629 -11.36 12.41 11.49
N PHE A 630 -10.51 13.32 11.96
CA PHE A 630 -9.30 12.99 12.71
C PHE A 630 -9.63 12.32 14.05
N SER A 631 -10.68 12.78 14.75
CA SER A 631 -11.13 12.20 16.02
C SER A 631 -11.63 10.76 15.92
N VAL A 632 -11.94 10.27 14.71
CA VAL A 632 -12.24 8.84 14.50
C VAL A 632 -11.00 7.97 14.75
N PHE A 633 -9.80 8.50 14.49
CA PHE A 633 -8.54 7.78 14.63
C PHE A 633 -7.93 7.99 16.02
N THR A 634 -8.01 9.22 16.54
CA THR A 634 -7.44 9.57 17.85
C THR A 634 -7.96 10.92 18.35
N SER A 635 -8.15 11.02 19.66
CA SER A 635 -8.45 12.28 20.35
C SER A 635 -7.20 12.92 20.96
N SER A 636 -6.00 12.52 20.54
CA SER A 636 -4.76 13.13 21.03
C SER A 636 -4.48 14.45 20.31
N ASP A 637 -4.25 15.51 21.09
CA ASP A 637 -3.82 16.81 20.60
C ASP A 637 -2.45 16.73 19.91
N THR A 638 -1.52 15.99 20.53
CA THR A 638 -0.17 15.74 20.02
C THR A 638 -0.23 14.99 18.69
N ALA A 639 -1.08 13.98 18.56
CA ALA A 639 -1.25 13.29 17.28
C ALA A 639 -1.80 14.21 16.19
N LEU A 640 -2.78 15.05 16.51
CA LEU A 640 -3.34 16.05 15.60
C LEU A 640 -2.26 17.02 15.11
N VAL A 641 -1.56 17.68 16.03
CA VAL A 641 -0.53 18.67 15.66
C VAL A 641 0.66 18.03 14.94
N THR A 642 0.99 16.78 15.27
CA THR A 642 2.02 16.00 14.56
C THR A 642 1.60 15.72 13.13
N PHE A 643 0.35 15.31 12.90
CA PHE A 643 -0.16 15.09 11.55
C PHE A 643 -0.13 16.38 10.72
N GLN A 644 -0.55 17.51 11.30
CA GLN A 644 -0.49 18.81 10.62
C GLN A 644 0.95 19.17 10.24
N TYR A 645 1.90 18.98 11.16
CA TYR A 645 3.31 19.26 10.93
C TYR A 645 3.91 18.37 9.83
N LEU A 646 3.66 17.06 9.87
CA LEU A 646 4.17 16.11 8.88
C LEU A 646 3.56 16.36 7.49
N LEU A 647 2.26 16.70 7.42
CA LEU A 647 1.61 17.07 6.16
C LEU A 647 2.22 18.34 5.57
N LEU A 648 2.48 19.35 6.41
CA LEU A 648 3.15 20.58 6.01
C LEU A 648 4.55 20.29 5.46
N GLN A 649 5.37 19.55 6.20
CA GLN A 649 6.72 19.19 5.76
C GLN A 649 6.73 18.34 4.48
N ALA A 650 5.79 17.40 4.34
CA ALA A 650 5.65 16.62 3.11
C ALA A 650 5.27 17.50 1.90
N SER A 651 4.37 18.47 2.09
CA SER A 651 3.99 19.42 1.04
C SER A 651 5.17 20.31 0.61
N VAL A 652 5.99 20.74 1.57
CA VAL A 652 7.21 21.52 1.35
C VAL A 652 8.26 20.70 0.60
N MET A 653 8.51 19.45 1.00
CA MET A 653 9.42 18.56 0.29
C MET A 653 8.97 18.32 -1.16
N ALA A 654 7.68 18.04 -1.38
CA ALA A 654 7.13 17.88 -2.71
C ALA A 654 7.34 19.13 -3.58
N PHE A 655 7.15 20.33 -3.00
CA PHE A 655 7.39 21.59 -3.66
C PHE A 655 8.86 21.79 -4.02
N ILE A 656 9.80 21.64 -3.06
CA ILE A 656 11.24 21.80 -3.29
C ILE A 656 11.76 20.85 -4.35
N PHE A 657 11.44 19.55 -4.26
CA PHE A 657 11.89 18.60 -5.27
C PHE A 657 11.28 18.87 -6.65
N THR A 658 10.06 19.44 -6.71
CA THR A 658 9.47 19.91 -7.97
C THR A 658 10.26 21.10 -8.54
N LEU A 659 10.71 22.03 -7.69
CA LEU A 659 11.57 23.13 -8.12
C LEU A 659 12.94 22.63 -8.60
N PHE A 660 13.55 21.69 -7.89
CA PHE A 660 14.81 21.06 -8.28
C PHE A 660 14.70 20.36 -9.63
N TYR A 661 13.55 19.71 -9.84
CA TYR A 661 13.26 18.98 -11.07
C TYR A 661 13.11 19.92 -12.27
N PHE A 662 12.27 20.96 -12.20
CA PHE A 662 11.97 21.82 -13.34
C PHE A 662 12.96 22.97 -13.58
N TYR A 663 13.66 23.44 -12.56
CA TYR A 663 14.51 24.64 -12.69
C TYR A 663 16.00 24.36 -12.49
N ARG A 664 16.38 23.14 -12.06
CA ARG A 664 17.77 22.70 -11.89
C ARG A 664 18.69 23.77 -11.24
N PRO A 665 18.33 24.30 -10.06
CA PRO A 665 19.15 25.29 -9.36
C PRO A 665 20.53 24.72 -9.02
N GLY A 666 21.53 25.60 -8.88
CA GLY A 666 22.89 25.26 -8.50
C GLY A 666 22.96 24.64 -7.11
N ARG A 667 24.11 24.04 -6.76
CA ARG A 667 24.29 23.33 -5.48
C ARG A 667 24.02 24.25 -4.28
N VAL A 668 24.54 25.47 -4.31
CA VAL A 668 24.34 26.47 -3.24
C VAL A 668 22.87 26.81 -3.09
N ALA A 669 22.19 27.13 -4.19
CA ALA A 669 20.75 27.44 -4.17
C ALA A 669 19.89 26.27 -3.69
N LYS A 670 20.24 25.03 -4.05
CA LYS A 670 19.59 23.82 -3.51
C LYS A 670 19.73 23.74 -1.99
N ILE A 671 20.94 23.96 -1.46
CA ILE A 671 21.22 23.89 -0.02
C ILE A 671 20.48 25.01 0.72
N LEU A 672 20.56 26.26 0.24
CA LEU A 672 19.86 27.40 0.85
C LEU A 672 18.35 27.21 0.85
N LEU A 673 17.78 26.80 -0.30
CA LEU A 673 16.34 26.57 -0.41
C LEU A 673 15.88 25.43 0.50
N PHE A 674 16.60 24.30 0.48
CA PHE A 674 16.30 23.15 1.31
C PHE A 674 16.40 23.49 2.80
N GLY A 675 17.48 24.14 3.23
CA GLY A 675 17.70 24.53 4.61
C GLY A 675 16.64 25.50 5.13
N PHE A 676 16.37 26.58 4.39
CA PHE A 676 15.37 27.58 4.79
C PHE A 676 13.96 27.00 4.86
N MET A 677 13.57 26.20 3.87
CA MET A 677 12.22 25.65 3.80
C MET A 677 12.02 24.52 4.80
N LEU A 678 12.98 23.60 4.96
CA LEU A 678 12.82 22.46 5.86
C LEU A 678 12.87 22.89 7.33
N PHE A 679 13.90 23.66 7.70
CA PHE A 679 14.15 24.12 9.08
C PHE A 679 13.49 25.46 9.37
N ASN A 680 12.43 25.78 8.64
CA ASN A 680 11.68 27.01 8.82
C ASN A 680 11.08 27.05 10.24
N PRO A 681 11.46 28.03 11.10
CA PRO A 681 11.04 28.02 12.49
C PRO A 681 9.54 28.30 12.66
N VAL A 682 8.84 28.89 11.67
CA VAL A 682 7.39 29.12 11.77
C VAL A 682 6.61 27.79 11.75
N PHE A 683 7.10 26.77 11.03
CA PHE A 683 6.35 25.53 10.79
C PHE A 683 5.92 24.79 12.06
N PRO A 684 6.82 24.52 13.03
CA PRO A 684 6.40 23.84 14.25
C PRO A 684 5.41 24.67 15.08
N TYR A 685 5.57 26.00 15.18
CA TYR A 685 4.61 26.85 15.90
C TYR A 685 3.24 26.88 15.21
N LEU A 686 3.22 27.03 13.89
CA LEU A 686 1.98 27.06 13.11
C LEU A 686 1.24 25.70 13.20
N ALA A 687 1.97 24.59 13.08
CA ALA A 687 1.38 23.26 13.13
C ALA A 687 0.92 22.86 14.55
N ASN A 688 1.47 23.48 15.59
CA ASN A 688 1.05 23.26 16.97
C ASN A 688 -0.28 23.92 17.32
N TYR A 689 -0.78 24.84 16.50
CA TYR A 689 -2.11 25.41 16.69
C TYR A 689 -3.22 24.45 16.21
N VAL A 690 -4.29 24.34 17.00
CA VAL A 690 -5.55 23.76 16.54
C VAL A 690 -6.29 24.84 15.73
N SER A 691 -5.82 25.11 14.51
CA SER A 691 -6.38 26.09 13.59
C SER A 691 -6.31 25.61 12.14
N SER A 692 -7.06 26.26 11.25
CA SER A 692 -7.03 25.93 9.82
C SER A 692 -5.72 26.32 9.12
N ASP A 693 -4.84 27.10 9.76
CA ASP A 693 -3.69 27.73 9.12
C ASP A 693 -2.69 26.72 8.53
N SER A 694 -2.25 25.73 9.31
CA SER A 694 -1.26 24.74 8.87
C SER A 694 -1.80 23.81 7.78
N LEU A 695 -3.04 23.34 7.95
CA LEU A 695 -3.69 22.49 6.94
C LEU A 695 -3.91 23.26 5.63
N PHE A 696 -4.35 24.53 5.71
CA PHE A 696 -4.54 25.37 4.54
C PHE A 696 -3.23 25.67 3.81
N LEU A 697 -2.15 25.97 4.55
CA LEU A 697 -0.82 26.17 3.98
C LEU A 697 -0.35 24.92 3.22
N SER A 698 -0.51 23.75 3.83
CA SER A 698 -0.14 22.46 3.23
C SER A 698 -0.90 22.21 1.92
N LEU A 699 -2.23 22.40 1.93
CA LEU A 699 -3.06 22.23 0.74
C LEU A 699 -2.74 23.26 -0.35
N SER A 700 -2.41 24.49 0.02
CA SER A 700 -2.02 25.54 -0.91
C SER A 700 -0.69 25.23 -1.61
N LEU A 701 0.30 24.71 -0.86
CA LEU A 701 1.57 24.24 -1.43
C LEU A 701 1.38 23.04 -2.35
N ILE A 702 0.55 22.06 -1.96
CA ILE A 702 0.20 20.92 -2.82
C ILE A 702 -0.48 21.40 -4.11
N TRP A 703 -1.47 22.30 -3.98
CA TRP A 703 -2.20 22.87 -5.11
C TRP A 703 -1.27 23.60 -6.07
N PHE A 704 -0.39 24.48 -5.56
CA PHE A 704 0.54 25.24 -6.38
C PHE A 704 1.60 24.34 -7.04
N THR A 705 2.11 23.35 -6.30
CA THR A 705 3.02 22.34 -6.83
C THR A 705 2.36 21.61 -8.01
N GLN A 706 1.10 21.20 -7.87
CA GLN A 706 0.35 20.58 -8.96
C GLN A 706 0.14 21.53 -10.15
N LEU A 707 -0.06 22.84 -9.94
CA LEU A 707 -0.13 23.80 -11.05
C LEU A 707 1.18 23.87 -11.84
N LEU A 708 2.35 23.84 -11.19
CA LEU A 708 3.63 23.74 -11.89
C LEU A 708 3.68 22.46 -12.74
N TRP A 709 3.23 21.33 -12.20
CA TRP A 709 3.13 20.08 -12.96
C TRP A 709 2.12 20.18 -14.12
N VAL A 710 0.97 20.82 -13.95
CA VAL A 710 -0.02 21.00 -15.04
C VAL A 710 0.55 21.88 -16.15
N MET A 711 1.34 22.89 -15.79
CA MET A 711 1.96 23.80 -16.75
C MET A 711 2.97 23.09 -17.66
N TYR A 712 3.82 22.21 -17.10
CA TYR A 712 4.90 21.57 -17.84
C TYR A 712 4.58 20.16 -18.35
N ARG A 713 3.89 19.35 -17.53
CA ARG A 713 3.57 17.95 -17.78
C ARG A 713 2.10 17.68 -17.41
N PRO A 714 1.13 18.29 -18.12
CA PRO A 714 -0.27 18.14 -17.78
C PRO A 714 -0.72 16.70 -17.93
N ASN A 715 -1.44 16.23 -16.91
CA ASN A 715 -2.16 14.95 -16.92
C ASN A 715 -3.62 15.22 -16.55
N ASN A 716 -4.56 14.49 -17.15
CA ASN A 716 -5.99 14.60 -16.84
C ASN A 716 -6.25 14.27 -15.36
N HIS A 717 -5.55 13.27 -14.81
CA HIS A 717 -5.63 12.94 -13.38
C HIS A 717 -5.10 14.05 -12.49
N LEU A 718 -4.06 14.74 -12.94
CA LEU A 718 -3.47 15.86 -12.22
C LEU A 718 -4.41 17.06 -12.20
N ILE A 719 -5.08 17.37 -13.31
CA ILE A 719 -6.12 18.43 -13.36
C ILE A 719 -7.27 18.08 -12.41
N LEU A 720 -7.76 16.83 -12.44
CA LEU A 720 -8.81 16.40 -11.52
C LEU A 720 -8.38 16.50 -10.05
N LEU A 721 -7.18 16.02 -9.72
CA LEU A 721 -6.63 16.12 -8.36
C LEU A 721 -6.45 17.57 -7.94
N ASN A 722 -6.01 18.45 -8.86
CA ASN A 722 -5.87 19.87 -8.59
C ASN A 722 -7.21 20.52 -8.27
N VAL A 723 -8.28 20.18 -8.99
CA VAL A 723 -9.64 20.64 -8.69
C VAL A 723 -10.12 20.15 -7.32
N VAL A 724 -9.80 18.92 -6.92
CA VAL A 724 -10.16 18.39 -5.60
C VAL A 724 -9.39 19.10 -4.48
N VAL A 725 -8.07 19.28 -4.62
CA VAL A 725 -7.25 19.99 -3.62
C VAL A 725 -7.69 21.46 -3.51
N LEU A 726 -7.99 22.11 -4.64
CA LEU A 726 -8.57 23.44 -4.69
C LEU A 726 -9.87 23.53 -3.89
N PHE A 727 -10.78 22.58 -4.10
CA PHE A 727 -12.04 22.52 -3.35
C PHE A 727 -11.81 22.32 -1.85
N LEU A 728 -10.91 21.41 -1.46
CA LEU A 728 -10.55 21.19 -0.06
C LEU A 728 -9.96 22.45 0.58
N ALA A 729 -9.05 23.14 -0.11
CA ALA A 729 -8.49 24.40 0.37
C ALA A 729 -9.58 25.46 0.57
N PHE A 730 -10.54 25.56 -0.36
CA PHE A 730 -11.66 26.50 -0.29
C PHE A 730 -12.60 26.25 0.90
N ILE A 731 -12.99 25.00 1.16
CA ILE A 731 -13.88 24.69 2.29
C ILE A 731 -13.19 24.86 3.64
N ILE A 732 -11.85 24.83 3.67
CA ILE A 732 -11.05 25.06 4.88
C ILE A 732 -10.83 26.56 5.11
N ARG A 733 -10.53 27.35 4.06
CA ARG A 733 -10.49 28.81 4.13
C ARG A 733 -10.97 29.48 2.85
N TYR A 734 -11.80 30.50 3.03
CA TYR A 734 -12.28 31.35 1.93
C TYR A 734 -11.18 32.20 1.28
N ASN A 735 -9.97 32.28 1.84
CA ASN A 735 -8.81 32.87 1.17
C ASN A 735 -8.51 32.20 -0.18
N ALA A 736 -8.91 30.94 -0.40
CA ALA A 736 -8.78 30.27 -1.69
C ALA A 736 -9.83 30.71 -2.74
N LEU A 737 -10.67 31.71 -2.47
CA LEU A 737 -11.65 32.25 -3.44
C LEU A 737 -11.02 32.70 -4.76
N TYR A 738 -9.78 33.19 -4.75
CA TYR A 738 -9.08 33.62 -5.97
C TYR A 738 -8.28 32.49 -6.66
N TYR A 739 -8.10 31.34 -6.00
CA TYR A 739 -7.35 30.22 -6.58
C TYR A 739 -7.94 29.67 -7.89
N PRO A 740 -9.28 29.59 -8.08
CA PRO A 740 -9.86 29.12 -9.35
C PRO A 740 -9.45 29.97 -10.55
N ILE A 741 -9.23 31.27 -10.36
CA ILE A 741 -8.77 32.18 -11.42
C ILE A 741 -7.35 31.79 -11.86
N ILE A 742 -6.45 31.61 -10.89
CA ILE A 742 -5.05 31.20 -11.16
C ILE A 742 -5.00 29.80 -11.79
N ALA A 743 -5.77 28.85 -11.27
CA ALA A 743 -5.85 27.50 -11.82
C ALA A 743 -6.40 27.51 -13.25
N GLY A 744 -7.44 28.31 -13.52
CA GLY A 744 -8.01 28.49 -14.85
C GLY A 744 -7.01 29.02 -15.86
N LEU A 745 -6.22 30.04 -15.50
CA LEU A 745 -5.15 30.57 -16.35
C LEU A 745 -4.11 29.50 -16.69
N VAL A 746 -3.66 28.71 -15.70
CA VAL A 746 -2.73 27.60 -15.93
C VAL A 746 -3.34 26.52 -16.81
N TYR A 747 -4.62 26.19 -16.63
CA TYR A 747 -5.31 25.23 -17.49
C TYR A 747 -5.37 25.71 -18.92
N LEU A 748 -5.67 26.99 -19.16
CA LEU A 748 -5.67 27.60 -20.49
C LEU A 748 -4.27 27.54 -21.14
N MET A 749 -3.22 27.78 -20.37
CA MET A 749 -1.81 27.71 -20.81
C MET A 749 -1.28 26.27 -20.99
N SER A 750 -1.96 25.26 -20.43
CA SER A 750 -1.51 23.87 -20.54
C SER A 750 -1.61 23.33 -21.97
N LYS A 751 -0.81 22.30 -22.32
CA LYS A 751 -0.85 21.67 -23.65
C LYS A 751 -2.04 20.72 -23.87
N LYS A 752 -3.01 20.66 -22.96
CA LYS A 752 -4.16 19.72 -23.06
C LYS A 752 -5.22 20.17 -24.06
N HIS A 753 -6.05 19.22 -24.49
CA HIS A 753 -7.21 19.51 -25.32
C HIS A 753 -8.21 20.44 -24.61
N ILE A 754 -8.86 21.34 -25.37
CA ILE A 754 -9.76 22.38 -24.83
C ILE A 754 -10.88 21.81 -23.96
N LYS A 755 -11.43 20.63 -24.32
CA LYS A 755 -12.47 19.93 -23.53
C LYS A 755 -11.99 19.57 -22.12
N VAL A 756 -10.73 19.15 -21.95
CA VAL A 756 -10.19 18.80 -20.62
C VAL A 756 -9.96 20.06 -19.79
N LYS A 757 -9.47 21.13 -20.43
CA LYS A 757 -9.31 22.44 -19.79
C LYS A 757 -10.66 22.96 -19.29
N ALA A 758 -11.66 22.98 -20.18
CA ALA A 758 -13.01 23.40 -19.87
C ALA A 758 -13.63 22.53 -18.77
N ALA A 759 -13.48 21.21 -18.83
CA ALA A 759 -13.98 20.30 -17.80
C ALA A 759 -13.35 20.59 -16.42
N GLY A 760 -12.04 20.86 -16.34
CA GLY A 760 -11.37 21.23 -15.10
C GLY A 760 -11.90 22.55 -14.51
N ILE A 761 -12.08 23.57 -15.35
CA ILE A 761 -12.64 24.87 -14.94
C ILE A 761 -14.08 24.71 -14.47
N VAL A 762 -14.94 24.08 -15.27
CA VAL A 762 -16.35 23.88 -14.97
C VAL A 762 -16.53 23.05 -13.71
N LEU A 763 -15.77 21.96 -13.54
CA LEU A 763 -15.84 21.14 -12.33
C LEU A 763 -15.43 21.94 -11.08
N GLY A 764 -14.38 22.75 -11.16
CA GLY A 764 -13.97 23.63 -10.06
C GLY A 764 -15.07 24.63 -9.68
N ILE A 765 -15.70 25.27 -10.67
CA ILE A 765 -16.84 26.18 -10.47
C ILE A 765 -18.04 25.44 -9.85
N LEU A 766 -18.37 24.25 -10.33
CA LEU A 766 -19.50 23.46 -9.82
C LEU A 766 -19.30 23.03 -8.37
N LEU A 767 -18.10 22.57 -7.98
CA LEU A 767 -17.83 22.16 -6.60
C LEU A 767 -17.87 23.35 -5.64
N ILE A 768 -17.19 24.44 -5.99
CA ILE A 768 -17.16 25.67 -5.17
C ILE A 768 -18.56 26.29 -5.10
N GLY A 769 -19.23 26.44 -6.25
CA GLY A 769 -20.59 26.98 -6.34
C GLY A 769 -21.61 26.12 -5.60
N GLY A 770 -21.50 24.79 -5.69
CA GLY A 770 -22.33 23.85 -4.94
C GLY A 770 -22.17 24.01 -3.43
N PHE A 771 -20.93 24.18 -2.94
CA PHE A 771 -20.69 24.44 -1.52
C PHE A 771 -21.16 25.83 -1.09
N ILE A 772 -20.95 26.87 -1.90
CA ILE A 772 -21.49 28.21 -1.64
C ILE A 772 -23.02 28.15 -1.50
N GLN A 773 -23.69 27.41 -2.38
CA GLN A 773 -25.13 27.24 -2.36
C GLN A 773 -25.60 26.45 -1.13
N PHE A 774 -24.89 25.38 -0.78
CA PHE A 774 -25.13 24.61 0.44
C PHE A 774 -25.05 25.51 1.68
N THR A 775 -23.94 26.22 1.86
CA THR A 775 -23.73 27.14 2.98
C THR A 775 -24.78 28.25 3.01
N SER A 776 -25.13 28.81 1.84
CA SER A 776 -26.16 29.85 1.73
C SER A 776 -27.55 29.36 2.12
N LYS A 777 -27.89 28.12 1.76
CA LYS A 777 -29.14 27.48 2.18
C LYS A 777 -29.19 27.28 3.69
N GLN A 778 -28.10 26.83 4.30
CA GLN A 778 -28.01 26.61 5.74
C GLN A 778 -28.13 27.91 6.54
N TYR A 779 -27.54 29.02 6.09
CA TYR A 779 -27.77 30.31 6.74
C TYR A 779 -29.18 30.87 6.52
N TYR A 780 -29.80 30.59 5.37
CA TYR A 780 -31.19 30.95 5.13
C TYR A 780 -32.12 30.21 6.10
N GLU A 781 -31.90 28.91 6.33
CA GLU A 781 -32.64 28.13 7.33
C GLU A 781 -32.41 28.68 8.76
N LEU A 782 -31.21 29.18 9.05
CA LEU A 782 -30.86 29.72 10.37
C LEU A 782 -31.43 31.13 10.63
N THR A 783 -31.46 32.00 9.62
CA THR A 783 -31.68 33.46 9.78
C THR A 783 -32.83 34.03 8.94
N GLY A 784 -33.36 33.28 7.98
CA GLY A 784 -34.29 33.78 6.96
C GLY A 784 -33.64 34.61 5.85
N GLN A 785 -32.31 34.82 5.88
CA GLN A 785 -31.59 35.61 4.87
C GLN A 785 -30.53 34.75 4.17
N LYS A 786 -30.50 34.80 2.83
CA LYS A 786 -29.47 34.10 2.03
C LYS A 786 -28.16 34.86 2.10
N GLN A 787 -27.10 34.17 2.51
CA GLN A 787 -25.74 34.71 2.54
C GLN A 787 -24.71 33.58 2.53
N PHE A 788 -23.58 33.76 1.83
CA PHE A 788 -22.52 32.76 1.78
C PHE A 788 -21.64 32.75 3.04
N SER A 789 -21.30 33.93 3.56
CA SER A 789 -20.43 34.07 4.73
C SER A 789 -20.85 35.27 5.57
N PRO A 790 -21.35 35.07 6.79
CA PRO A 790 -21.67 36.18 7.68
C PRO A 790 -20.42 36.94 8.12
N PHE A 791 -19.26 36.27 8.16
CA PHE A 791 -17.98 36.90 8.49
C PHE A 791 -17.65 38.08 7.55
N SER A 792 -17.93 37.92 6.25
CA SER A 792 -17.61 38.94 5.24
C SER A 792 -18.34 40.27 5.47
N GLY A 793 -19.60 40.23 5.91
CA GLY A 793 -20.36 41.45 6.19
C GLY A 793 -19.84 42.21 7.41
N TRP A 794 -19.50 41.49 8.47
CA TRP A 794 -18.85 42.07 9.65
C TRP A 794 -17.48 42.65 9.34
N GLN A 795 -16.68 41.93 8.55
CA GLN A 795 -15.36 42.37 8.14
C GLN A 795 -15.43 43.65 7.29
N MET A 796 -16.38 43.73 6.36
CA MET A 796 -16.58 44.91 5.53
C MET A 796 -16.97 46.15 6.35
N ALA A 797 -17.88 46.02 7.31
CA ALA A 797 -18.20 47.11 8.24
C ALA A 797 -16.99 47.50 9.11
N ASN A 798 -16.28 46.53 9.68
CA ASN A 798 -15.06 46.76 10.46
C ASN A 798 -14.01 47.54 9.66
N ASN A 799 -13.74 47.12 8.43
CA ASN A 799 -12.75 47.76 7.57
C ASN A 799 -13.15 49.20 7.25
N ALA A 800 -14.43 49.43 6.92
CA ALA A 800 -14.96 50.77 6.67
C ALA A 800 -14.88 51.68 7.89
N MET A 801 -15.10 51.15 9.10
CA MET A 801 -15.03 51.89 10.36
C MET A 801 -13.64 52.49 10.64
N TYR A 802 -12.54 51.81 10.27
CA TYR A 802 -11.19 52.37 10.38
C TYR A 802 -11.00 53.63 9.53
N ALA A 803 -11.69 53.73 8.40
CA ALA A 803 -11.70 54.93 7.58
C ALA A 803 -12.66 55.98 8.16
N TYR A 804 -13.84 55.55 8.58
CA TYR A 804 -14.90 56.43 9.01
C TYR A 804 -14.55 57.23 10.27
N ARG A 805 -13.68 56.70 11.15
CA ARG A 805 -13.12 57.42 12.29
C ARG A 805 -12.45 58.75 11.92
N TYR A 806 -11.89 58.86 10.70
CA TYR A 806 -11.16 60.04 10.23
C TYR A 806 -12.00 60.99 9.39
N VAL A 807 -13.29 60.71 9.22
CA VAL A 807 -14.22 61.63 8.57
C VAL A 807 -14.63 62.69 9.60
N ASP A 808 -14.36 63.96 9.30
CA ASP A 808 -14.78 65.07 10.14
C ASP A 808 -16.30 65.11 10.27
N SER A 809 -16.82 65.36 11.48
CA SER A 809 -18.25 65.50 11.77
C SER A 809 -18.96 66.49 10.83
N ALA A 810 -18.27 67.55 10.37
CA ALA A 810 -18.81 68.53 9.42
C ALA A 810 -18.96 67.99 7.99
N ASN A 811 -18.21 66.94 7.63
CA ASN A 811 -18.17 66.35 6.29
C ASN A 811 -18.97 65.04 6.20
N VAL A 812 -19.72 64.68 7.24
CA VAL A 812 -20.50 63.45 7.29
C VAL A 812 -21.73 63.56 6.39
N LYS A 813 -21.78 62.73 5.36
CA LYS A 813 -22.92 62.56 4.46
C LYS A 813 -24.06 61.77 5.13
N PRO A 814 -25.33 62.04 4.78
CA PRO A 814 -26.47 61.32 5.32
C PRO A 814 -26.49 59.85 4.87
N VAL A 815 -26.78 58.94 5.80
CA VAL A 815 -26.95 57.51 5.51
C VAL A 815 -28.43 57.15 5.27
N PRO A 816 -28.72 56.12 4.45
CA PRO A 816 -30.05 55.53 4.32
C PRO A 816 -30.74 55.24 5.66
N ALA A 817 -32.08 55.33 5.69
CA ALA A 817 -32.88 55.21 6.93
C ALA A 817 -32.55 53.95 7.75
N LYS A 818 -32.35 52.81 7.08
CA LYS A 818 -31.99 51.52 7.69
C LYS A 818 -30.67 51.52 8.46
N PHE A 819 -29.75 52.45 8.18
CA PHE A 819 -28.44 52.53 8.85
C PHE A 819 -28.39 53.58 9.96
N ARG A 820 -29.34 54.51 10.04
CA ARG A 820 -29.26 55.69 10.93
C ARG A 820 -28.95 55.35 12.39
N GLN A 821 -29.57 54.29 12.92
CA GLN A 821 -29.33 53.85 14.30
C GLN A 821 -27.88 53.37 14.50
N LEU A 822 -27.42 52.47 13.62
CA LEU A 822 -26.07 51.93 13.65
C LEU A 822 -25.03 53.03 13.47
N ASP A 823 -25.23 53.90 12.47
CA ASP A 823 -24.36 55.03 12.16
C ASP A 823 -24.27 56.03 13.32
N LYS A 824 -25.40 56.32 14.00
CA LYS A 824 -25.39 57.11 15.24
C LYS A 824 -24.53 56.45 16.32
N MET A 825 -24.68 55.14 16.54
CA MET A 825 -23.87 54.41 17.53
C MET A 825 -22.37 54.44 17.19
N VAL A 826 -22.03 54.26 15.92
CA VAL A 826 -20.64 54.30 15.42
C VAL A 826 -20.02 55.69 15.63
N ARG A 827 -20.73 56.76 15.26
CA ARG A 827 -20.24 58.13 15.47
C ARG A 827 -20.06 58.46 16.94
N THR A 828 -21.07 58.19 17.76
CA THR A 828 -20.97 58.42 19.22
C THR A 828 -19.80 57.65 19.84
N TYR A 829 -19.53 56.43 19.38
CA TYR A 829 -18.36 55.67 19.82
C TYR A 829 -17.05 56.36 19.44
N PHE A 830 -16.89 56.87 18.22
CA PHE A 830 -15.67 57.58 17.83
C PHE A 830 -15.51 58.94 18.52
N ASP A 831 -16.60 59.66 18.76
CA ASP A 831 -16.60 60.92 19.50
C ASP A 831 -16.13 60.70 20.95
N THR A 832 -16.62 59.62 21.59
CA THR A 832 -16.27 59.27 22.97
C THR A 832 -14.90 58.61 23.12
N THR A 833 -14.38 57.99 22.06
CA THR A 833 -13.06 57.32 22.04
C THR A 833 -12.01 58.11 21.25
N ARG A 834 -12.20 59.43 21.08
CA ARG A 834 -11.28 60.27 20.29
C ARG A 834 -9.88 60.35 20.90
N ASP A 835 -9.79 60.34 22.23
CA ASP A 835 -8.52 60.29 22.97
C ASP A 835 -7.91 58.88 22.95
N ALA A 836 -6.99 58.66 22.01
CA ALA A 836 -6.31 57.38 21.81
C ALA A 836 -5.40 56.97 22.98
N LYS A 837 -4.99 57.90 23.87
CA LYS A 837 -4.20 57.54 25.07
C LYS A 837 -5.06 56.83 26.11
N LYS A 838 -6.32 57.24 26.27
CA LYS A 838 -7.30 56.58 27.14
C LYS A 838 -7.92 55.33 26.50
N HIS A 839 -7.90 55.28 25.17
CA HIS A 839 -8.50 54.20 24.38
C HIS A 839 -7.48 53.60 23.40
N PRO A 840 -6.49 52.83 23.90
CA PRO A 840 -5.37 52.34 23.09
C PRO A 840 -5.78 51.42 21.94
N GLN A 841 -6.96 50.79 22.00
CA GLN A 841 -7.51 50.01 20.89
C GLN A 841 -7.73 50.85 19.62
N GLU A 842 -7.91 52.17 19.75
CA GLU A 842 -8.07 53.10 18.63
C GLU A 842 -6.73 53.43 17.94
N MET A 843 -5.59 53.03 18.53
CA MET A 843 -4.28 53.12 17.88
C MET A 843 -4.01 51.94 16.93
N LEU A 844 -4.82 50.88 17.00
CA LEU A 844 -4.71 49.77 16.06
C LEU A 844 -5.10 50.25 14.67
N VAL A 845 -4.31 49.89 13.67
CA VAL A 845 -4.60 50.26 12.27
C VAL A 845 -4.88 48.99 11.48
N ALA A 846 -5.92 48.99 10.64
CA ALA A 846 -6.32 47.86 9.80
C ALA A 846 -6.31 46.52 10.57
N SER A 847 -7.07 46.44 11.66
CA SER A 847 -7.23 45.25 12.52
C SER A 847 -8.68 44.75 12.46
N THR A 848 -9.05 43.72 13.22
CA THR A 848 -10.42 43.22 13.37
C THR A 848 -11.08 43.67 14.68
N VAL A 849 -10.56 44.70 15.37
CA VAL A 849 -11.02 44.98 16.74
C VAL A 849 -12.50 45.36 16.81
N TYR A 850 -13.03 46.09 15.83
CA TYR A 850 -14.42 46.58 15.84
C TYR A 850 -15.45 45.49 15.61
N MET A 851 -15.07 44.35 15.04
CA MET A 851 -15.98 43.20 14.95
C MET A 851 -15.95 42.32 16.20
N TRP A 852 -14.88 42.32 17.01
CA TRP A 852 -14.74 41.40 18.14
C TRP A 852 -14.90 42.03 19.53
N ALA A 853 -14.53 43.29 19.70
CA ALA A 853 -14.58 43.94 21.00
C ALA A 853 -16.03 44.09 21.47
N ARG A 854 -16.36 43.59 22.68
CA ARG A 854 -17.72 43.61 23.24
C ARG A 854 -18.33 45.02 23.33
N MET A 855 -17.49 46.04 23.53
CA MET A 855 -17.91 47.44 23.62
C MET A 855 -17.98 48.14 22.25
N SER A 856 -17.64 47.44 21.17
CA SER A 856 -17.73 48.02 19.82
C SER A 856 -19.19 48.28 19.41
N PRO A 857 -19.43 49.29 18.57
CA PRO A 857 -20.77 49.57 18.04
C PRO A 857 -21.43 48.38 17.35
N LEU A 858 -20.66 47.56 16.62
CA LEU A 858 -21.18 46.40 15.89
C LEU A 858 -21.66 45.30 16.87
N GLN A 859 -20.93 45.04 17.94
CA GLN A 859 -21.37 44.09 18.98
C GLN A 859 -22.60 44.61 19.73
N GLN A 860 -22.58 45.88 20.13
CA GLN A 860 -23.68 46.52 20.86
C GLN A 860 -24.96 46.59 20.02
N TYR A 861 -24.86 46.91 18.73
CA TYR A 861 -26.01 46.93 17.83
C TYR A 861 -26.62 45.55 17.69
N MET A 862 -25.80 44.51 17.47
CA MET A 862 -26.27 43.13 17.40
C MET A 862 -27.02 42.74 18.69
N GLU A 863 -26.43 42.93 19.86
CA GLU A 863 -27.10 42.56 21.13
C GLU A 863 -28.39 43.37 21.36
N ASN A 864 -28.42 44.65 20.96
CA ASN A 864 -29.63 45.47 21.06
C ASN A 864 -30.77 44.94 20.18
N GLN A 865 -30.48 44.42 18.97
CA GLN A 865 -31.50 43.82 18.10
C GLN A 865 -32.17 42.59 18.73
N PHE A 866 -31.43 41.86 19.56
CA PHE A 866 -31.92 40.62 20.21
C PHE A 866 -32.18 40.80 21.72
N LYS A 867 -32.23 42.03 22.24
CA LYS A 867 -32.41 42.29 23.67
C LYS A 867 -33.71 41.69 24.23
N LYS A 868 -34.75 41.57 23.39
CA LYS A 868 -36.06 41.00 23.73
C LYS A 868 -36.19 39.50 23.37
N ASP A 869 -35.19 38.91 22.72
CA ASP A 869 -35.20 37.50 22.28
C ASP A 869 -33.90 36.80 22.69
N SER A 870 -33.93 36.21 23.89
CA SER A 870 -32.82 35.42 24.44
C SER A 870 -32.73 33.99 23.86
N THR A 871 -33.71 33.57 23.04
CA THR A 871 -33.79 32.19 22.54
C THR A 871 -32.83 31.93 21.36
N LYS A 872 -32.38 32.99 20.69
CA LYS A 872 -31.48 32.91 19.53
C LYS A 872 -30.03 32.70 19.96
N GLY A 873 -29.41 31.63 19.44
CA GLY A 873 -28.00 31.32 19.70
C GLY A 873 -27.02 32.33 19.08
N PRO A 874 -25.75 32.35 19.53
CA PRO A 874 -24.75 33.35 19.10
C PRO A 874 -24.51 33.40 17.58
N VAL A 875 -24.44 32.24 16.92
CA VAL A 875 -24.23 32.16 15.46
C VAL A 875 -25.40 32.76 14.69
N THR A 876 -26.64 32.51 15.14
CA THR A 876 -27.84 33.07 14.54
C THR A 876 -27.86 34.59 14.68
N LYS A 877 -27.60 35.13 15.88
CA LYS A 877 -27.52 36.59 16.10
C LYS A 877 -26.48 37.24 15.18
N TRP A 878 -25.29 36.64 15.12
CA TRP A 878 -24.17 37.12 14.30
C TRP A 878 -24.52 37.12 12.81
N ALA A 879 -25.10 36.02 12.31
CA ALA A 879 -25.46 35.89 10.91
C ALA A 879 -26.62 36.80 10.51
N THR A 880 -27.61 37.05 11.37
CA THR A 880 -28.77 37.90 11.03
C THR A 880 -28.37 39.35 10.74
N VAL A 881 -27.40 39.92 11.47
CA VAL A 881 -26.98 41.32 11.24
C VAL A 881 -25.92 41.47 10.15
N ALA A 882 -25.29 40.37 9.72
CA ALA A 882 -24.18 40.41 8.78
C ALA A 882 -24.53 41.05 7.43
N PRO A 883 -25.69 40.79 6.79
CA PRO A 883 -26.06 41.46 5.54
C PRO A 883 -26.22 42.98 5.69
N LEU A 884 -26.81 43.45 6.81
CA LEU A 884 -26.90 44.88 7.10
C LEU A 884 -25.51 45.52 7.21
N TYR A 885 -24.58 44.84 7.89
CA TYR A 885 -23.21 45.31 8.05
C TYR A 885 -22.43 45.31 6.73
N ALA A 886 -22.67 44.31 5.88
CA ALA A 886 -22.13 44.28 4.53
C ALA A 886 -22.54 45.52 3.74
N GLU A 887 -23.84 45.82 3.71
CA GLU A 887 -24.36 46.97 2.98
C GLU A 887 -23.92 48.31 3.59
N TYR A 888 -23.87 48.40 4.92
CA TYR A 888 -23.40 49.60 5.63
C TYR A 888 -21.92 49.89 5.34
N GLY A 889 -21.06 48.88 5.47
CA GLY A 889 -19.64 49.00 5.16
C GLY A 889 -19.40 49.37 3.70
N ALA A 890 -20.10 48.71 2.77
CA ALA A 890 -20.02 49.03 1.34
C ALA A 890 -20.47 50.46 1.04
N HIS A 891 -21.54 50.94 1.69
CA HIS A 891 -22.01 52.31 1.57
C HIS A 891 -20.96 53.31 2.06
N LEU A 892 -20.37 53.11 3.23
CA LEU A 892 -19.30 53.97 3.75
C LEU A 892 -18.08 54.01 2.83
N ILE A 893 -17.63 52.85 2.33
CA ILE A 893 -16.49 52.77 1.39
C ILE A 893 -16.79 53.53 0.10
N LYS A 894 -18.01 53.39 -0.43
CA LYS A 894 -18.45 54.10 -1.64
C LYS A 894 -18.50 55.61 -1.45
N GLU A 895 -18.92 56.07 -0.28
CA GLU A 895 -19.04 57.51 0.01
C GLU A 895 -17.69 58.18 0.33
N TYR A 896 -16.73 57.42 0.90
CA TYR A 896 -15.42 57.91 1.32
C TYR A 896 -14.25 57.06 0.77
N PRO A 897 -14.12 56.88 -0.56
CA PRO A 897 -13.15 55.96 -1.14
C PRO A 897 -11.69 56.39 -0.86
N LEU A 898 -11.40 57.69 -0.90
CA LEU A 898 -10.05 58.21 -0.62
C LEU A 898 -9.65 58.07 0.85
N VAL A 899 -10.59 58.29 1.78
CA VAL A 899 -10.36 58.10 3.22
C VAL A 899 -10.13 56.63 3.51
N PHE A 900 -10.93 55.74 2.90
CA PHE A 900 -10.75 54.30 3.00
C PHE A 900 -9.40 53.84 2.44
N ALA A 901 -8.99 54.36 1.29
CA ALA A 901 -7.67 54.07 0.74
C ALA A 901 -6.55 54.49 1.69
N ARG A 902 -6.61 55.73 2.23
CA ARG A 902 -5.56 56.28 3.09
C ARG A 902 -5.47 55.60 4.46
N HIS A 903 -6.61 55.31 5.09
CA HIS A 903 -6.66 54.88 6.51
C HIS A 903 -6.88 53.37 6.69
N TYR A 904 -7.26 52.64 5.63
CA TYR A 904 -7.36 51.19 5.66
C TYR A 904 -6.45 50.52 4.63
N LEU A 905 -6.60 50.81 3.33
CA LEU A 905 -5.88 50.07 2.29
C LEU A 905 -4.36 50.28 2.34
N VAL A 906 -3.89 51.53 2.47
CA VAL A 906 -2.44 51.83 2.53
C VAL A 906 -1.78 51.20 3.76
N PRO A 907 -2.31 51.37 5.00
CA PRO A 907 -1.76 50.67 6.16
C PRO A 907 -1.81 49.15 6.02
N ASN A 908 -2.88 48.58 5.46
CA ASN A 908 -2.97 47.14 5.27
C ASN A 908 -2.02 46.64 4.17
N ALA A 909 -1.71 47.45 3.15
CA ALA A 909 -0.69 47.17 2.15
C ALA A 909 0.73 47.22 2.76
N ILE A 910 1.00 48.14 3.71
CA ILE A 910 2.25 48.15 4.47
C ILE A 910 2.37 46.86 5.30
N LYS A 911 1.29 46.42 5.97
CA LYS A 911 1.27 45.11 6.63
C LYS A 911 1.45 43.96 5.65
N TYR A 912 0.97 44.05 4.41
CA TYR A 912 1.26 43.05 3.37
C TYR A 912 2.75 42.96 3.06
N TYR A 913 3.43 44.10 2.98
CA TYR A 913 4.87 44.16 2.71
C TYR A 913 5.71 43.62 3.89
N THR A 914 5.35 43.95 5.13
CA THR A 914 5.98 43.44 6.36
C THR A 914 4.93 42.87 7.31
N PRO A 915 4.52 41.60 7.14
CA PRO A 915 3.41 41.03 7.88
C PRO A 915 3.74 40.82 9.36
N PRO A 916 2.87 41.30 10.28
CA PRO A 916 3.10 41.13 11.72
C PRO A 916 2.98 39.66 12.12
N VAL A 917 3.71 39.26 13.17
CA VAL A 917 3.76 37.86 13.65
C VAL A 917 2.41 37.40 14.21
N GLU A 918 1.67 38.30 14.88
CA GLU A 918 0.28 38.21 15.39
C GLU A 918 -0.22 36.80 15.71
N PHE A 919 -0.51 36.54 16.99
CA PHE A 919 -0.89 35.24 17.56
C PHE A 919 0.25 34.19 17.63
N LEU A 920 1.27 34.29 16.77
CA LEU A 920 2.46 33.43 16.83
C LEU A 920 3.55 33.96 17.78
N GLU A 921 3.38 35.16 18.34
CA GLU A 921 4.34 35.82 19.25
C GLU A 921 4.28 35.27 20.68
N ASN A 922 3.22 34.53 21.03
CA ASN A 922 3.10 33.85 22.31
C ASN A 922 2.54 32.43 22.12
N TYR A 923 3.10 31.45 22.83
CA TYR A 923 2.56 30.10 22.94
C TYR A 923 1.21 30.13 23.65
N ASN A 924 0.21 29.48 23.04
CA ASN A 924 -1.17 29.46 23.50
C ASN A 924 -1.70 30.86 23.91
N MET A 925 -1.40 31.88 23.09
CA MET A 925 -1.82 33.27 23.34
C MET A 925 -1.30 33.89 24.65
N GLY A 926 -0.28 33.30 25.27
CA GLY A 926 0.22 33.73 26.58
C GLY A 926 -0.66 33.30 27.75
N ILE A 927 -1.58 32.35 27.54
CA ILE A 927 -2.53 31.87 28.55
C ILE A 927 -2.19 30.43 28.91
N ASP A 928 -2.13 30.13 30.21
CA ASP A 928 -1.77 28.81 30.75
C ASP A 928 -2.97 27.85 30.85
N SER A 929 -4.07 28.16 30.16
CA SER A 929 -5.32 27.41 30.27
C SER A 929 -6.05 27.28 28.92
N VAL A 930 -6.89 26.25 28.83
CA VAL A 930 -7.76 25.97 27.68
C VAL A 930 -9.22 25.97 28.07
N MET A 931 -10.11 26.29 27.12
CA MET A 931 -11.56 26.24 27.36
C MET A 931 -12.06 24.79 27.57
N PRO A 932 -13.18 24.57 28.31
CA PRO A 932 -13.71 23.24 28.60
C PRO A 932 -14.03 22.37 27.38
N VAL A 933 -14.25 22.96 26.20
CA VAL A 933 -14.44 22.20 24.95
C VAL A 933 -13.15 21.50 24.51
N ALA A 934 -11.98 22.15 24.66
CA ALA A 934 -10.70 21.53 24.32
C ALA A 934 -10.33 20.44 25.34
N GLN A 935 -10.57 20.69 26.63
CA GLN A 935 -10.38 19.67 27.67
C GLN A 935 -11.19 18.41 27.38
N ARG A 936 -12.49 18.55 27.06
CA ARG A 936 -13.36 17.41 26.72
C ARG A 936 -12.97 16.74 25.40
N TRP A 937 -12.63 17.53 24.39
CA TRP A 937 -12.28 17.01 23.07
C TRP A 937 -11.00 16.17 23.10
N PHE A 938 -9.96 16.66 23.79
CA PHE A 938 -8.66 15.99 23.86
C PHE A 938 -8.44 15.15 25.13
N GLY A 939 -9.42 15.11 26.04
CA GLY A 939 -9.35 14.31 27.27
C GLY A 939 -8.31 14.82 28.28
N TYR A 940 -8.05 16.13 28.34
CA TYR A 940 -7.08 16.68 29.30
C TYR A 940 -7.56 16.52 30.75
N LYS A 941 -6.65 16.10 31.63
CA LYS A 941 -6.94 15.94 33.07
C LYS A 941 -7.30 17.26 33.76
N THR A 942 -6.74 18.36 33.27
CA THR A 942 -6.96 19.72 33.78
C THR A 942 -7.10 20.70 32.61
N THR A 943 -7.70 21.86 32.85
CA THR A 943 -7.70 22.96 31.88
C THR A 943 -6.36 23.68 31.80
N LYS A 944 -5.44 23.46 32.76
CA LYS A 944 -4.11 24.06 32.77
C LYS A 944 -3.14 23.32 31.84
N ILE A 945 -2.37 24.09 31.07
CA ILE A 945 -1.29 23.59 30.22
C ILE A 945 0.05 24.17 30.65
N SER A 946 1.15 23.48 30.33
CA SER A 946 2.50 23.92 30.66
C SER A 946 3.41 23.95 29.43
N SER A 947 4.55 24.63 29.56
CA SER A 947 5.69 24.59 28.64
C SER A 947 6.98 24.44 29.44
N TYR A 948 8.08 24.11 28.76
CA TYR A 948 9.41 24.09 29.38
C TYR A 948 9.86 25.49 29.83
N PHE A 949 9.44 26.53 29.10
CA PHE A 949 9.78 27.93 29.39
C PHE A 949 8.89 28.53 30.50
N LYS A 950 9.47 29.47 31.27
CA LYS A 950 8.78 30.20 32.35
C LYS A 950 7.75 31.21 31.83
N ASP A 951 8.02 31.81 30.67
CA ASP A 951 7.07 32.64 29.95
C ASP A 951 6.69 31.98 28.62
N PHE A 952 5.59 32.43 28.04
CA PHE A 952 5.08 31.91 26.78
C PHE A 952 5.58 32.70 25.56
N LYS A 953 6.59 33.57 25.69
CA LYS A 953 7.00 34.42 24.57
C LYS A 953 7.74 33.63 23.50
N VAL A 954 7.49 33.96 22.24
CA VAL A 954 8.12 33.34 21.07
C VAL A 954 8.87 34.40 20.27
N ASN A 955 10.15 34.59 20.60
CA ASN A 955 10.97 35.63 19.97
C ASN A 955 11.62 35.17 18.65
N VAL A 956 11.71 33.86 18.42
CA VAL A 956 12.39 33.28 17.24
C VAL A 956 11.72 33.66 15.92
N LEU A 957 10.48 34.16 15.93
CA LEU A 957 9.75 34.57 14.73
C LEU A 957 9.86 36.07 14.42
N ASN A 958 10.48 36.87 15.29
CA ASN A 958 10.51 38.33 15.16
C ASN A 958 11.33 38.83 13.96
N PHE A 959 12.18 37.99 13.36
CA PHE A 959 12.94 38.35 12.16
C PHE A 959 12.10 38.25 10.87
N TYR A 960 10.94 37.57 10.89
CA TYR A 960 10.13 37.35 9.69
C TYR A 960 9.69 38.62 8.97
N PRO A 961 9.16 39.65 9.66
CA PRO A 961 8.74 40.88 8.99
C PRO A 961 9.90 41.53 8.21
N ILE A 962 11.10 41.52 8.79
CA ILE A 962 12.32 42.06 8.16
C ILE A 962 12.71 41.20 6.96
N LEU A 963 12.76 39.86 7.13
CA LEU A 963 13.09 38.94 6.06
C LEU A 963 12.14 39.08 4.87
N VAL A 964 10.82 39.14 5.12
CA VAL A 964 9.81 39.26 4.06
C VAL A 964 9.97 40.60 3.32
N GLY A 965 10.18 41.69 4.05
CA GLY A 965 10.44 43.00 3.45
C GLY A 965 11.67 42.97 2.51
N ILE A 966 12.80 42.45 2.99
CA ILE A 966 14.02 42.30 2.18
C ILE A 966 13.76 41.41 0.95
N MET A 967 13.13 40.26 1.14
CA MET A 967 12.91 39.29 0.06
C MET A 967 11.95 39.80 -1.02
N ASN A 968 10.98 40.65 -0.66
CA ASN A 968 10.13 41.35 -1.64
C ASN A 968 10.96 42.25 -2.57
N VAL A 969 11.86 43.06 -2.01
CA VAL A 969 12.76 43.94 -2.79
C VAL A 969 13.68 43.11 -3.67
N VAL A 970 14.33 42.10 -3.08
CA VAL A 970 15.23 41.18 -3.78
C VAL A 970 14.53 40.50 -4.95
N PHE A 971 13.31 40.02 -4.77
CA PHE A 971 12.52 39.37 -5.81
C PHE A 971 12.20 40.34 -6.97
N LEU A 972 11.74 41.56 -6.66
CA LEU A 972 11.44 42.58 -7.66
C LEU A 972 12.67 43.00 -8.45
N CYS A 973 13.80 43.27 -7.77
CA CYS A 973 15.07 43.59 -8.41
C CYS A 973 15.56 42.44 -9.30
N SER A 974 15.42 41.20 -8.84
CA SER A 974 15.83 40.01 -9.61
C SER A 974 14.97 39.80 -10.85
N ILE A 975 13.66 40.04 -10.77
CA ILE A 975 12.76 40.02 -11.93
C ILE A 975 13.13 41.14 -12.92
N ALA A 976 13.37 42.36 -12.43
CA ALA A 976 13.76 43.48 -13.27
C ALA A 976 15.07 43.19 -14.02
N GLY A 977 16.08 42.64 -13.33
CA GLY A 977 17.32 42.17 -13.95
C GLY A 977 17.08 41.08 -14.99
N PHE A 978 16.25 40.08 -14.69
CA PHE A 978 15.91 39.01 -15.63
C PHE A 978 15.23 39.52 -16.92
N ILE A 979 14.36 40.53 -16.81
CA ILE A 979 13.69 41.17 -17.95
C ILE A 979 14.66 42.05 -18.73
N PHE A 980 15.45 42.91 -18.04
CA PHE A 980 16.37 43.86 -18.66
C PHE A 980 17.44 43.18 -19.50
N LEU A 981 17.95 42.03 -19.04
CA LEU A 981 18.91 41.20 -19.77
C LEU A 981 18.28 40.46 -20.98
N LYS A 982 17.01 40.71 -21.32
CA LYS A 982 16.23 40.08 -22.41
C LYS A 982 16.17 38.53 -22.36
N ARG A 983 16.50 37.93 -21.21
CA ARG A 983 16.62 36.47 -21.04
C ARG A 983 15.28 35.75 -20.90
N HIS A 984 14.17 36.48 -20.75
CA HIS A 984 12.82 35.93 -20.76
C HIS A 984 12.49 35.12 -22.03
N ARG A 985 13.15 35.43 -23.17
CA ARG A 985 13.02 34.68 -24.43
C ARG A 985 13.88 33.42 -24.47
N GLN A 986 14.98 33.40 -23.73
CA GLN A 986 15.95 32.29 -23.73
C GLN A 986 15.59 31.19 -22.72
N TYR A 987 14.91 31.54 -21.62
CA TYR A 987 14.45 30.59 -20.59
C TYR A 987 12.92 30.59 -20.48
N PRO A 988 12.21 30.00 -21.45
CA PRO A 988 10.74 30.04 -21.52
C PRO A 988 10.05 29.22 -20.42
N ALA A 989 10.75 28.28 -19.78
CA ALA A 989 10.22 27.56 -18.61
C ALA A 989 10.16 28.49 -17.40
N LEU A 990 11.31 29.03 -16.97
CA LEU A 990 11.40 29.96 -15.85
C LEU A 990 10.48 31.17 -16.03
N SER A 991 10.40 31.73 -17.23
CA SER A 991 9.52 32.87 -17.53
C SER A 991 8.03 32.60 -17.30
N ARG A 992 7.55 31.40 -17.70
CA ARG A 992 6.14 31.00 -17.46
C ARG A 992 5.87 30.80 -15.97
N ALA A 993 6.83 30.25 -15.23
CA ALA A 993 6.72 30.13 -13.78
C ALA A 993 6.65 31.48 -13.08
N LEU A 994 7.51 32.43 -13.48
CA LEU A 994 7.51 33.78 -12.92
C LEU A 994 6.21 34.52 -13.22
N LEU A 995 5.61 34.32 -14.39
CA LEU A 995 4.29 34.87 -14.70
C LEU A 995 3.21 34.28 -13.78
N LEU A 996 3.26 32.98 -13.49
CA LEU A 996 2.37 32.35 -12.53
C LEU A 996 2.57 32.91 -11.11
N VAL A 997 3.82 33.05 -10.66
CA VAL A 997 4.15 33.59 -9.32
C VAL A 997 3.73 35.06 -9.20
N ALA A 998 3.96 35.87 -10.23
CA ALA A 998 3.51 37.26 -10.29
C ALA A 998 1.98 37.36 -10.28
N GLY A 999 1.29 36.51 -11.05
CA GLY A 999 -0.17 36.43 -11.04
C GLY A 999 -0.72 36.01 -9.68
N LEU A 1000 -0.10 35.03 -9.03
CA LEU A 1000 -0.43 34.62 -7.67
C LEU A 1000 -0.26 35.78 -6.68
N TRP A 1001 0.88 36.45 -6.73
CA TRP A 1001 1.20 37.57 -5.83
C TRP A 1001 0.26 38.75 -6.02
N LEU A 1002 -0.05 39.14 -7.26
CA LEU A 1002 -0.99 40.23 -7.57
C LEU A 1002 -2.42 39.89 -7.13
N ALA A 1003 -2.90 38.67 -7.44
CA ALA A 1003 -4.23 38.23 -7.03
C ALA A 1003 -4.35 38.15 -5.51
N ASN A 1004 -3.31 37.65 -4.84
CA ASN A 1004 -3.27 37.59 -3.39
C ASN A 1004 -3.22 38.98 -2.76
N PHE A 1005 -2.39 39.90 -3.28
CA PHE A 1005 -2.32 41.29 -2.82
C PHE A 1005 -3.67 41.98 -2.95
N ALA A 1006 -4.28 41.95 -4.14
CA ALA A 1006 -5.56 42.59 -4.41
C ALA A 1006 -6.68 42.02 -3.52
N PHE A 1007 -6.72 40.71 -3.35
CA PHE A 1007 -7.69 40.06 -2.48
C PHE A 1007 -7.44 40.39 -1.00
N SER A 1008 -6.23 40.16 -0.51
CA SER A 1008 -5.92 40.24 0.92
C SER A 1008 -5.94 41.67 1.45
N VAL A 1009 -5.37 42.65 0.75
CA VAL A 1009 -5.32 44.05 1.22
C VAL A 1009 -6.71 44.65 1.36
N PHE A 1010 -7.66 44.25 0.51
CA PHE A 1010 -9.03 44.72 0.55
C PHE A 1010 -9.90 43.90 1.52
N ALA A 1011 -9.80 42.56 1.47
CA ALA A 1011 -10.74 41.67 2.12
C ALA A 1011 -10.42 41.42 3.59
N SER A 1012 -9.15 41.37 4.02
CA SER A 1012 -8.80 40.92 5.37
C SER A 1012 -7.57 41.63 5.96
N PRO A 1013 -7.48 41.76 7.30
CA PRO A 1013 -6.24 42.23 7.90
C PRO A 1013 -5.11 41.23 7.64
N ILE A 1014 -3.92 41.78 7.43
CA ILE A 1014 -2.73 40.99 7.14
C ILE A 1014 -2.02 40.58 8.43
N ALA A 1015 -1.67 39.30 8.48
CA ALA A 1015 -0.79 38.69 9.47
C ALA A 1015 0.09 37.62 8.82
N LEU A 1016 1.24 37.32 9.44
CA LEU A 1016 2.23 36.37 8.93
C LEU A 1016 1.58 35.02 8.62
N ARG A 1017 0.80 34.47 9.56
CA ARG A 1017 0.13 33.15 9.40
C ARG A 1017 -0.78 33.06 8.17
N PHE A 1018 -1.33 34.17 7.68
CA PHE A 1018 -2.18 34.20 6.48
C PHE A 1018 -1.39 34.35 5.19
N GLN A 1019 -0.17 34.87 5.27
CA GLN A 1019 0.69 35.20 4.12
C GLN A 1019 1.81 34.19 3.89
N LEU A 1020 1.96 33.16 4.73
CA LEU A 1020 3.04 32.18 4.59
C LEU A 1020 3.08 31.50 3.22
N PHE A 1021 1.91 31.15 2.65
CA PHE A 1021 1.88 30.50 1.34
C PHE A 1021 2.53 31.36 0.23
N PRO A 1022 2.06 32.59 -0.05
CA PRO A 1022 2.69 33.44 -1.07
C PRO A 1022 4.14 33.82 -0.71
N ILE A 1023 4.47 34.00 0.58
CA ILE A 1023 5.85 34.27 1.03
C ILE A 1023 6.80 33.12 0.67
N LEU A 1024 6.44 31.88 0.98
CA LEU A 1024 7.28 30.71 0.70
C LEU A 1024 7.51 30.52 -0.79
N VAL A 1025 6.46 30.72 -1.60
CA VAL A 1025 6.58 30.67 -3.07
C VAL A 1025 7.51 31.77 -3.56
N LEU A 1026 7.31 33.02 -3.12
CA LEU A 1026 8.11 34.16 -3.55
C LEU A 1026 9.59 33.99 -3.19
N ILE A 1027 9.90 33.63 -1.95
CA ILE A 1027 11.28 33.40 -1.49
C ILE A 1027 11.94 32.28 -2.31
N SER A 1028 11.20 31.20 -2.58
CA SER A 1028 11.74 30.08 -3.37
C SER A 1028 12.14 30.51 -4.78
N PHE A 1029 11.31 31.30 -5.45
CA PHE A 1029 11.61 31.81 -6.78
C PHE A 1029 12.64 32.94 -6.78
N ALA A 1030 12.73 33.73 -5.71
CA ALA A 1030 13.80 34.72 -5.53
C ALA A 1030 15.18 34.03 -5.46
N VAL A 1031 15.31 32.95 -4.67
CA VAL A 1031 16.56 32.16 -4.60
C VAL A 1031 16.92 31.55 -5.96
N ILE A 1032 15.95 31.02 -6.70
CA ILE A 1032 16.17 30.48 -8.05
C ILE A 1032 16.62 31.58 -9.03
N LEU A 1033 16.01 32.77 -8.96
CA LEU A 1033 16.39 33.91 -9.79
C LEU A 1033 17.80 34.42 -9.48
N ILE A 1034 18.18 34.50 -8.21
CA ILE A 1034 19.53 34.89 -7.80
C ILE A 1034 20.56 33.88 -8.32
N ASP A 1035 20.34 32.58 -8.12
CA ASP A 1035 21.22 31.52 -8.64
C ASP A 1035 21.41 31.64 -10.16
N TYR A 1036 20.32 31.94 -10.86
CA TYR A 1036 20.35 32.17 -12.29
C TYR A 1036 21.19 33.40 -12.67
N LEU A 1037 20.96 34.55 -12.03
CA LEU A 1037 21.71 35.78 -12.31
C LEU A 1037 23.20 35.64 -11.96
N TRP A 1038 23.51 34.94 -10.87
CA TRP A 1038 24.88 34.67 -10.44
C TRP A 1038 25.63 33.77 -11.43
N LYS A 1039 24.99 32.69 -11.90
CA LYS A 1039 25.56 31.84 -12.96
C LYS A 1039 25.83 32.60 -14.25
N LEU A 1040 24.97 33.57 -14.57
CA LEU A 1040 25.12 34.39 -15.77
C LEU A 1040 26.32 35.35 -15.63
N ALA A 1041 26.45 36.02 -14.49
CA ALA A 1041 27.61 36.89 -14.22
C ALA A 1041 28.94 36.12 -14.34
N ASN A 1042 29.00 34.91 -13.79
CA ASN A 1042 30.23 34.09 -13.82
C ASN A 1042 30.48 33.40 -15.17
N ALA A 1043 29.47 33.29 -16.03
CA ALA A 1043 29.64 32.73 -17.38
C ALA A 1043 30.23 33.76 -18.36
N GLU A 1044 30.02 35.06 -18.11
CA GLU A 1044 30.64 36.16 -18.88
C GLU A 1044 32.08 36.46 -18.43
N GLU A 1045 32.52 35.97 -17.26
CA GLU A 1045 33.92 36.08 -16.78
C GLU A 1045 34.85 34.98 -17.32
N ASN A 1046 34.30 33.86 -17.84
CA ASN A 1046 35.05 32.72 -18.36
C ASN A 1046 34.94 32.57 -19.89
N ALA A 1047 34.39 33.57 -20.58
CA ALA A 1047 34.32 33.71 -22.03
C ALA A 1047 35.04 35.00 -22.42
#